data_AF-A0A9E3WL27-F1
#
_entry.id   AF-A0A9E3WL27-F1
#
_cell.length_a   1.000
_cell.length_b   1.000
_cell.length_c   1.000
_cell.angle_alpha   90.00
_cell.angle_beta   90.00
_cell.angle_gamma   90.00
#
_symmetry.space_group_name_H-M   'P 1'
#
loop_
_entity.id
_entity.type
_entity.pdbx_description
1 polymer ?
#
loop_
_entity_poly.entity_id
_entity_poly.type
_entity_poly.pdbx_seq_one_letter_code
_entity_poly.pdbx_strand_id
1 'polypeptide(L)'
;MTSLVIASAFHFASLSLAEITPPLTSPSFPISIRANQGSRWYEGEYEVWSLDGDCEITQGNVIGRSRSAVVWIRRAEDVATTPDSLSDIHKVIAYLEHGAIVDFAHHQPPHRISGQSSNTFRGESWMGHFHSTLSVDVHVGSAAVESSAKQALIQRGNQAWDRDIERRIERVQFLEQPQRLPSPQSAPALQSAPEIVPALPAQDARPTAKSLQVLSRSNSPLQVKSYPGRVVDEQVVAISGGVRLIVSGIQNVEGLESDTVSLEADRVVVWTNSIAGIPTGESTQAVNGHWEVYLEGNIIFREGDRLIYADRMYYDVTGNHGTILNAEMLTPIKDYEGLMRLKADVLQQLNEQTFLAHGAALTSSRLGVPRYWIQSGEVMLTDVQTPAVDGFTGQPYIDPQTQEAAVDHQMLATSRNNFLYVGGLPLLYWPTIATDLRKPTYYVNGIKLKSDSVYGTQVFVDWDMYQLLGIQNKPEGTKWSLSTDYLSERGPALGTTFGYTRPNFLWLPGPAHGRFDIWGINDTGLDNLGADRRALIPEEQYRGRALWQHRQYLGSGYQLTAEVGYVRERNFLESYFENSWDQEKDESTGVELKRYYGNSSWAISSDVRLNDFFTQTEWLPRLDHTLIGQSLFADWLTWNAHSHVGYARLKTAVAPTALNPTEVASFSPLAWETPSEGIHAATRQEIDLPFNLGPTKIVPYALGELFQVGEDITQQQRTRAYGQLGVRTSLPIWRADPNVQSELFNLNGLAHKVVFESEFLWADANQDIDNYPLYEQLDDDSVEFFRRRFLSTVGGGYPFAGQASIPLKFDERYFALRDGMQSWVTAPSTEIADDLTKLKLGIRQRWQTKRGLPGQERIVDWVTLDVEGSYFPDANRDNFGQEFGLLNYDFRWHVGDRVTLLSDGFADLFGDGLRTFSLGGIATRPSKGSVYLGFRSIEGPVSTNIVSASLSYRLSEKWILTGGSAVDFSKTGNVRQTFGVTRIGESTLIHVGMNVDESRGNVGATFQIEPRFLSSSRLGYIGGVQIPPAGAYGLE
;
A
#
# COMPACT_ATOMS: atom_id res chain seq x y z
N MET A 1 -15.80 -63.17 -2.84
CA MET A 1 -16.05 -64.13 -1.74
C MET A 1 -14.83 -64.14 -0.83
N THR A 2 -14.92 -63.43 0.30
CA THR A 2 -14.34 -63.80 1.61
C THR A 2 -14.74 -62.68 2.58
N SER A 3 -15.79 -62.96 3.35
CA SER A 3 -16.23 -62.14 4.47
C SER A 3 -15.37 -62.47 5.68
N LEU A 4 -14.94 -61.47 6.45
CA LEU A 4 -14.73 -61.67 7.88
C LEU A 4 -15.15 -60.42 8.65
N VAL A 5 -16.19 -60.62 9.45
CA VAL A 5 -16.73 -59.72 10.47
C VAL A 5 -15.81 -59.77 11.68
N ILE A 6 -15.40 -58.61 12.21
CA ILE A 6 -14.86 -58.51 13.57
C ILE A 6 -15.67 -57.47 14.34
N ALA A 7 -16.20 -57.94 15.46
CA ALA A 7 -17.09 -57.26 16.36
C ALA A 7 -16.38 -56.15 17.16
N SER A 8 -17.13 -55.07 17.29
CA SER A 8 -16.94 -53.91 18.14
C SER A 8 -16.90 -54.22 19.64
N ALA A 9 -15.92 -53.65 20.34
CA ALA A 9 -15.98 -53.36 21.78
C ALA A 9 -15.41 -51.95 22.01
N PHE A 10 -16.29 -50.94 21.93
CA PHE A 10 -15.99 -49.56 22.27
C PHE A 10 -15.92 -49.41 23.79
N HIS A 11 -14.76 -48.99 24.31
CA HIS A 11 -14.71 -48.27 25.58
C HIS A 11 -15.13 -46.82 25.32
N PHE A 12 -16.15 -46.35 26.06
CA PHE A 12 -16.55 -44.95 26.08
C PHE A 12 -15.44 -44.12 26.72
N ALA A 13 -14.58 -43.52 25.89
CA ALA A 13 -13.90 -42.29 26.27
C ALA A 13 -14.97 -41.18 26.32
N SER A 14 -14.93 -40.36 27.37
CA SER A 14 -15.74 -39.17 27.52
C SER A 14 -15.67 -38.32 26.25
N LEU A 15 -16.80 -38.25 25.52
CA LEU A 15 -17.03 -37.26 24.48
C LEU A 15 -16.86 -35.89 25.15
N SER A 16 -15.80 -35.16 24.81
CA SER A 16 -15.90 -33.71 24.88
C SER A 16 -16.97 -33.33 23.87
N LEU A 17 -18.13 -32.90 24.35
CA LEU A 17 -19.13 -32.24 23.52
C LEU A 17 -18.43 -31.09 22.80
N ALA A 18 -18.16 -31.27 21.51
CA ALA A 18 -17.90 -30.13 20.64
C ALA A 18 -19.13 -29.22 20.79
N GLU A 19 -18.90 -28.01 21.31
CA GLU A 19 -19.94 -27.03 21.55
C GLU A 19 -20.61 -26.72 20.21
N ILE A 20 -21.85 -27.19 20.04
CA ILE A 20 -22.61 -27.01 18.81
C ILE A 20 -22.92 -25.52 18.69
N THR A 21 -22.21 -24.83 17.80
CA THR A 21 -22.52 -23.44 17.47
C THR A 21 -23.70 -23.45 16.49
N PRO A 22 -24.85 -22.83 16.82
CA PRO A 22 -25.93 -22.70 15.86
C PRO A 22 -25.44 -21.92 14.61
N PRO A 23 -26.01 -22.18 13.42
CA PRO A 23 -25.68 -21.43 12.21
C PRO A 23 -25.97 -19.94 12.42
N LEU A 24 -25.14 -19.08 11.82
CA LEU A 24 -25.35 -17.63 11.83
C LEU A 24 -26.75 -17.33 11.29
N THR A 25 -27.56 -16.63 12.09
CA THR A 25 -28.92 -16.24 11.74
C THR A 25 -28.91 -15.27 10.55
N SER A 26 -29.87 -15.41 9.63
CA SER A 26 -30.01 -14.45 8.53
C SER A 26 -30.33 -13.06 9.10
N PRO A 27 -29.62 -12.00 8.68
CA PRO A 27 -29.86 -10.65 9.17
C PRO A 27 -31.20 -10.05 8.70
N SER A 28 -31.94 -10.76 7.86
CA SER A 28 -33.25 -10.37 7.33
C SER A 28 -34.43 -10.58 8.30
N PHE A 29 -34.21 -11.04 9.53
CA PHE A 29 -35.27 -11.24 10.53
C PHE A 29 -35.08 -10.30 11.74
N PRO A 30 -36.17 -9.72 12.29
CA PRO A 30 -36.09 -8.89 13.49
C PRO A 30 -35.68 -9.73 14.71
N ILE A 31 -35.11 -9.07 15.72
CA ILE A 31 -34.72 -9.70 16.97
C ILE A 31 -35.74 -9.29 18.04
N SER A 32 -36.45 -10.28 18.60
CA SER A 32 -37.37 -10.06 19.71
C SER A 32 -36.79 -10.65 20.99
N ILE A 33 -36.73 -9.84 22.05
CA ILE A 33 -36.24 -10.24 23.37
C ILE A 33 -37.36 -10.03 24.39
N ARG A 34 -37.67 -11.06 25.17
CA ARG A 34 -38.75 -11.04 26.17
C ARG A 34 -38.26 -11.54 27.52
N ALA A 35 -38.71 -10.91 28.60
CA ALA A 35 -38.51 -11.39 29.96
C ALA A 35 -39.60 -10.85 30.90
N ASN A 36 -39.78 -11.50 32.05
CA ASN A 36 -40.74 -11.05 33.06
C ASN A 36 -40.28 -9.76 33.73
N GLN A 37 -38.98 -9.62 33.99
CA GLN A 37 -38.37 -8.42 34.57
C GLN A 37 -37.08 -8.04 33.84
N GLY A 38 -36.77 -6.76 33.82
CA GLY A 38 -35.49 -6.30 33.27
C GLY A 38 -35.06 -4.92 33.73
N SER A 39 -33.80 -4.61 33.44
CA SER A 39 -33.18 -3.34 33.78
C SER A 39 -32.12 -2.98 32.74
N ARG A 40 -32.08 -1.69 32.39
CA ARG A 40 -31.31 -1.15 31.27
C ARG A 40 -30.29 -0.13 31.73
N TRP A 41 -29.10 -0.19 31.14
CA TRP A 41 -28.08 0.86 31.22
C TRP A 41 -27.27 0.88 29.91
N TYR A 42 -26.25 1.73 29.83
CA TYR A 42 -25.37 1.82 28.68
C TYR A 42 -23.92 1.56 29.08
N GLU A 43 -23.19 0.78 28.28
CA GLU A 43 -21.75 0.53 28.38
C GLU A 43 -21.10 0.83 27.03
N GLY A 44 -20.48 2.01 26.91
CA GLY A 44 -19.96 2.50 25.63
C GLY A 44 -21.08 2.62 24.58
N GLU A 45 -20.90 1.97 23.43
CA GLU A 45 -21.88 1.95 22.33
C GLU A 45 -23.01 0.91 22.53
N TYR A 46 -22.98 0.11 23.60
CA TYR A 46 -23.97 -0.94 23.84
C TYR A 46 -25.06 -0.50 24.82
N GLU A 47 -26.31 -0.67 24.41
CA GLU A 47 -27.47 -0.72 25.31
C GLU A 47 -27.50 -2.10 25.99
N VAL A 48 -27.28 -2.14 27.29
CA VAL A 48 -27.16 -3.38 28.06
C VAL A 48 -28.42 -3.66 28.86
N TRP A 49 -28.90 -4.89 28.78
CA TRP A 49 -30.05 -5.38 29.52
C TRP A 49 -29.66 -6.56 30.40
N SER A 50 -30.03 -6.49 31.67
CA SER A 50 -30.10 -7.66 32.54
C SER A 50 -31.55 -8.07 32.69
N LEU A 51 -31.84 -9.32 32.36
CA LEU A 51 -33.17 -9.91 32.23
C LEU A 51 -33.34 -11.07 33.20
N ASP A 52 -34.51 -11.15 33.83
CA ASP A 52 -34.84 -12.22 34.77
C ASP A 52 -36.29 -12.70 34.64
N GLY A 53 -36.46 -14.03 34.66
CA GLY A 53 -37.73 -14.73 34.51
C GLY A 53 -38.13 -14.91 33.03
N ASP A 54 -38.27 -16.17 32.62
CA ASP A 54 -38.74 -16.60 31.28
C ASP A 54 -38.11 -15.80 30.12
N CYS A 55 -36.78 -15.70 30.14
CA CYS A 55 -36.02 -15.00 29.12
C CYS A 55 -36.09 -15.75 27.78
N GLU A 56 -36.57 -15.10 26.74
CA GLU A 56 -36.61 -15.64 25.38
C GLU A 56 -36.02 -14.62 24.38
N ILE A 57 -35.05 -15.08 23.58
CA ILE A 57 -34.51 -14.34 22.43
C ILE A 57 -34.83 -15.10 21.15
N THR A 58 -35.45 -14.42 20.19
CA THR A 58 -35.92 -15.03 18.94
C THR A 58 -35.44 -14.23 17.74
N GLN A 59 -34.84 -14.92 16.77
CA GLN A 59 -34.51 -14.38 15.46
C GLN A 59 -34.76 -15.43 14.36
N GLY A 60 -35.80 -15.22 13.55
CA GLY A 60 -36.23 -16.18 12.52
C GLY A 60 -36.54 -17.54 13.14
N ASN A 61 -35.80 -18.57 12.74
CA ASN A 61 -35.96 -19.95 13.23
C ASN A 61 -35.03 -20.30 14.41
N VAL A 62 -34.33 -19.32 14.98
CA VAL A 62 -33.48 -19.52 16.17
C VAL A 62 -34.17 -18.94 17.40
N ILE A 63 -34.39 -19.79 18.41
CA ILE A 63 -35.04 -19.40 19.66
C ILE A 63 -34.18 -19.85 20.83
N GLY A 64 -33.66 -18.91 21.60
CA GLY A 64 -32.92 -19.14 22.84
C GLY A 64 -33.80 -18.85 24.06
N ARG A 65 -33.83 -19.77 25.03
CA ARG A 65 -34.60 -19.65 26.28
C ARG A 65 -33.73 -19.89 27.50
N SER A 66 -33.96 -19.13 28.56
CA SER A 66 -33.32 -19.34 29.87
C SER A 66 -34.11 -18.70 31.00
N ARG A 67 -33.70 -18.94 32.25
CA ARG A 67 -34.29 -18.28 33.41
C ARG A 67 -33.76 -16.86 33.61
N SER A 68 -32.49 -16.60 33.29
CA SER A 68 -31.90 -15.25 33.35
C SER A 68 -30.97 -15.01 32.15
N ALA A 69 -30.80 -13.76 31.75
CA ALA A 69 -29.95 -13.38 30.63
C ALA A 69 -29.30 -12.00 30.79
N VAL A 70 -28.17 -11.80 30.12
CA VAL A 70 -27.57 -10.48 29.88
C VAL A 70 -27.46 -10.28 28.38
N VAL A 71 -27.88 -9.11 27.90
CA VAL A 71 -27.88 -8.79 26.47
C VAL A 71 -27.23 -7.45 26.22
N TRP A 72 -26.28 -7.40 25.29
CA TRP A 72 -25.65 -6.17 24.80
C TRP A 72 -26.14 -5.88 23.40
N ILE A 73 -26.79 -4.73 23.22
CA ILE A 73 -27.44 -4.32 21.97
C ILE A 73 -26.70 -3.10 21.44
N ARG A 74 -26.03 -3.26 20.30
CA ARG A 74 -25.54 -2.13 19.50
C ARG A 74 -26.56 -1.86 18.40
N ARG A 75 -27.24 -0.72 18.47
CA ARG A 75 -28.21 -0.34 17.44
C ARG A 75 -27.49 0.30 16.26
N ALA A 76 -27.85 -0.06 15.03
CA ALA A 76 -27.40 0.66 13.84
C ALA A 76 -28.18 1.97 13.73
N GLU A 77 -27.48 3.07 13.41
CA GLU A 77 -28.07 4.41 13.32
C GLU A 77 -28.81 4.64 11.99
N ASP A 78 -28.41 3.94 10.90
CA ASP A 78 -29.14 3.86 9.63
C ASP A 78 -29.06 2.44 9.05
N VAL A 79 -30.19 1.73 8.93
CA VAL A 79 -30.23 0.44 8.23
C VAL A 79 -30.57 0.66 6.76
N ALA A 80 -29.54 0.74 5.91
CA ALA A 80 -29.74 0.74 4.46
C ALA A 80 -30.37 -0.59 3.98
N THR A 81 -31.19 -0.55 2.92
CA THR A 81 -31.84 -1.74 2.33
C THR A 81 -30.86 -2.78 1.76
N THR A 82 -29.58 -2.45 1.67
CA THR A 82 -28.45 -3.34 1.31
C THR A 82 -27.25 -2.99 2.20
N PRO A 83 -26.86 -3.82 3.18
CA PRO A 83 -25.72 -3.52 4.06
C PRO A 83 -24.39 -3.71 3.32
N ASP A 84 -23.65 -2.63 3.08
CA ASP A 84 -22.31 -2.67 2.46
C ASP A 84 -21.18 -2.90 3.49
N SER A 85 -21.47 -2.80 4.80
CA SER A 85 -20.50 -3.06 5.86
C SER A 85 -21.10 -3.78 7.08
N LEU A 86 -20.26 -4.49 7.84
CA LEU A 86 -20.64 -5.08 9.13
C LEU A 86 -20.95 -4.04 10.22
N SER A 87 -20.74 -2.73 10.00
CA SER A 87 -21.09 -1.67 10.95
C SER A 87 -22.55 -1.23 10.88
N ASP A 88 -23.28 -1.55 9.81
CA ASP A 88 -24.59 -0.95 9.49
C ASP A 88 -25.80 -1.84 9.85
N ILE A 89 -25.58 -2.84 10.70
CA ILE A 89 -26.62 -3.77 11.17
C ILE A 89 -26.68 -3.77 12.69
N HIS A 90 -27.88 -3.93 13.24
CA HIS A 90 -28.06 -4.10 14.68
C HIS A 90 -27.31 -5.36 15.12
N LYS A 91 -26.56 -5.27 16.22
CA LYS A 91 -25.84 -6.41 16.81
C LYS A 91 -26.36 -6.65 18.21
N VAL A 92 -26.70 -7.89 18.50
CA VAL A 92 -27.18 -8.32 19.80
C VAL A 92 -26.33 -9.49 20.26
N ILE A 93 -25.64 -9.32 21.38
CA ILE A 93 -24.87 -10.37 22.04
C ILE A 93 -25.68 -10.79 23.25
N ALA A 94 -25.98 -12.08 23.38
CA ALA A 94 -26.83 -12.59 24.44
C ALA A 94 -26.15 -13.71 25.21
N TYR A 95 -25.99 -13.51 26.52
CA TYR A 95 -25.59 -14.52 27.47
C TYR A 95 -26.82 -15.06 28.19
N LEU A 96 -27.16 -16.33 27.94
CA LEU A 96 -28.25 -17.05 28.59
C LEU A 96 -27.67 -17.91 29.72
N GLU A 97 -28.26 -17.86 30.92
CA GLU A 97 -27.77 -18.61 32.09
C GLU A 97 -28.95 -19.23 32.87
N HIS A 98 -28.67 -20.29 33.64
CA HIS A 98 -29.64 -21.05 34.43
C HIS A 98 -30.62 -21.85 33.54
N GLY A 99 -30.05 -22.75 32.73
CA GLY A 99 -30.79 -23.69 31.88
C GLY A 99 -31.06 -23.17 30.47
N ALA A 100 -29.99 -22.85 29.74
CA ALA A 100 -30.08 -22.37 28.37
C ALA A 100 -30.53 -23.48 27.41
N ILE A 101 -31.60 -23.22 26.66
CA ILE A 101 -32.12 -24.08 25.60
C ILE A 101 -32.16 -23.27 24.31
N VAL A 102 -31.47 -23.71 23.26
CA VAL A 102 -31.43 -23.00 21.97
C VAL A 102 -31.89 -23.93 20.86
N ASP A 103 -33.02 -23.62 20.24
CA ASP A 103 -33.57 -24.33 19.09
C ASP A 103 -33.13 -23.63 17.80
N PHE A 104 -32.65 -24.36 16.79
CA PHE A 104 -32.27 -23.83 15.48
C PHE A 104 -32.54 -24.81 14.34
N ALA A 105 -32.83 -24.30 13.15
CA ALA A 105 -33.27 -25.11 12.00
C ALA A 105 -32.15 -25.99 11.41
N HIS A 106 -32.55 -27.14 10.86
CA HIS A 106 -31.68 -28.03 10.10
C HIS A 106 -31.44 -27.48 8.68
N HIS A 107 -30.19 -27.41 8.20
CA HIS A 107 -29.89 -27.04 6.80
C HIS A 107 -30.14 -28.18 5.78
N GLN A 108 -30.67 -29.32 6.23
CA GLN A 108 -31.02 -30.49 5.43
C GLN A 108 -32.49 -30.90 5.68
N PRO A 109 -33.13 -31.71 4.82
CA PRO A 109 -34.51 -32.18 5.04
C PRO A 109 -34.65 -32.89 6.41
N PRO A 110 -35.84 -32.88 7.04
CA PRO A 110 -36.03 -33.42 8.39
C PRO A 110 -35.55 -34.87 8.51
N HIS A 111 -34.92 -35.19 9.64
CA HIS A 111 -34.27 -36.47 9.89
C HIS A 111 -35.30 -37.62 9.81
N ARG A 112 -35.17 -38.48 8.79
CA ARG A 112 -36.20 -39.48 8.38
C ARG A 112 -36.64 -40.46 9.47
N ILE A 113 -35.91 -40.57 10.58
CA ILE A 113 -36.20 -41.50 11.68
C ILE A 113 -36.85 -40.80 12.88
N SER A 114 -36.49 -39.55 13.19
CA SER A 114 -36.99 -38.85 14.38
C SER A 114 -38.07 -37.80 14.08
N GLY A 115 -38.24 -37.40 12.82
CA GLY A 115 -39.22 -36.40 12.40
C GLY A 115 -38.91 -34.98 12.92
N GLN A 116 -37.77 -34.77 13.57
CA GLN A 116 -37.40 -33.46 14.12
C GLN A 116 -36.89 -32.51 13.03
N SER A 117 -37.43 -31.29 13.03
CA SER A 117 -37.12 -30.21 12.08
C SER A 117 -36.12 -29.16 12.64
N SER A 118 -35.74 -29.28 13.91
CA SER A 118 -34.78 -28.39 14.59
C SER A 118 -33.76 -29.20 15.40
N ASN A 119 -32.53 -28.69 15.48
CA ASN A 119 -31.53 -29.11 16.45
C ASN A 119 -31.71 -28.26 17.73
N THR A 120 -31.58 -28.89 18.89
CA THR A 120 -31.70 -28.20 20.19
C THR A 120 -30.41 -28.33 20.98
N PHE A 121 -29.80 -27.21 21.34
CA PHE A 121 -28.75 -27.14 22.34
C PHE A 121 -29.37 -27.05 23.74
N ARG A 122 -28.79 -27.75 24.73
CA ARG A 122 -29.13 -27.62 26.15
C ARG A 122 -27.84 -27.53 26.97
N GLY A 123 -27.72 -26.48 27.78
CA GLY A 123 -26.55 -26.26 28.64
C GLY A 123 -26.85 -25.36 29.83
N GLU A 124 -25.91 -25.30 30.79
CA GLU A 124 -26.03 -24.42 31.96
C GLU A 124 -25.97 -22.93 31.59
N SER A 125 -25.17 -22.60 30.57
CA SER A 125 -25.12 -21.27 29.95
C SER A 125 -24.87 -21.36 28.45
N TRP A 126 -25.13 -20.27 27.73
CA TRP A 126 -24.90 -20.16 26.30
C TRP A 126 -24.63 -18.70 25.89
N MET A 127 -23.68 -18.48 24.99
CA MET A 127 -23.39 -17.17 24.40
C MET A 127 -23.76 -17.15 22.92
N GLY A 128 -24.61 -16.20 22.54
CA GLY A 128 -25.15 -16.05 21.20
C GLY A 128 -24.86 -14.69 20.59
N HIS A 129 -24.72 -14.66 19.27
CA HIS A 129 -24.58 -13.43 18.50
C HIS A 129 -25.67 -13.39 17.44
N PHE A 130 -26.45 -12.33 17.46
CA PHE A 130 -27.54 -12.07 16.55
C PHE A 130 -27.28 -10.76 15.84
N HIS A 131 -27.58 -10.72 14.54
CA HIS A 131 -27.37 -9.54 13.71
C HIS A 131 -28.64 -9.28 12.93
N SER A 132 -29.19 -8.07 12.92
CA SER A 132 -30.42 -7.77 12.20
C SER A 132 -30.33 -6.46 11.42
N THR A 133 -30.88 -6.48 10.22
CA THR A 133 -31.21 -5.29 9.42
C THR A 133 -32.59 -4.74 9.75
N LEU A 134 -33.34 -5.42 10.63
CA LEU A 134 -34.67 -5.02 11.09
C LEU A 134 -34.61 -4.68 12.59
N SER A 135 -35.76 -4.31 13.18
CA SER A 135 -35.82 -3.85 14.56
C SER A 135 -35.28 -4.88 15.57
N VAL A 136 -34.71 -4.34 16.66
CA VAL A 136 -34.44 -5.07 17.89
C VAL A 136 -35.39 -4.58 18.97
N ASP A 137 -36.35 -5.42 19.34
CA ASP A 137 -37.43 -5.09 20.27
C ASP A 137 -37.26 -5.84 21.59
N VAL A 138 -37.17 -5.09 22.70
CA VAL A 138 -37.04 -5.64 24.05
C VAL A 138 -38.32 -5.38 24.84
N HIS A 139 -38.98 -6.45 25.28
CA HIS A 139 -40.23 -6.39 26.05
C HIS A 139 -40.03 -6.98 27.45
N VAL A 140 -40.21 -6.16 28.48
CA VAL A 140 -40.10 -6.58 29.88
C VAL A 140 -41.39 -6.27 30.64
N GLY A 141 -41.85 -7.22 31.45
CA GLY A 141 -43.13 -7.12 32.19
C GLY A 141 -43.12 -6.11 33.35
N SER A 142 -41.98 -5.89 34.00
CA SER A 142 -41.78 -4.84 35.00
C SER A 142 -40.30 -4.43 35.13
N ALA A 143 -40.04 -3.18 35.51
CA ALA A 143 -38.69 -2.69 35.79
C ALA A 143 -38.20 -3.24 37.15
N ALA A 144 -37.09 -3.98 37.15
CA ALA A 144 -36.52 -4.57 38.36
C ALA A 144 -35.71 -3.55 39.18
N VAL A 145 -35.84 -3.60 40.52
CA VAL A 145 -34.97 -2.86 41.45
C VAL A 145 -33.60 -3.57 41.54
N GLU A 146 -32.51 -2.82 41.58
CA GLU A 146 -31.14 -3.37 41.69
C GLU A 146 -30.99 -4.32 42.88
N SER A 147 -30.48 -5.54 42.62
CA SER A 147 -30.14 -6.54 43.64
C SER A 147 -28.71 -7.05 43.46
N SER A 148 -28.08 -7.56 44.52
CA SER A 148 -26.72 -8.12 44.47
C SER A 148 -26.59 -9.36 43.59
N ALA A 149 -27.66 -10.13 43.42
CA ALA A 149 -27.71 -11.29 42.51
C ALA A 149 -27.58 -10.87 41.04
N LYS A 150 -28.08 -9.69 40.68
CA LYS A 150 -27.99 -9.10 39.34
C LYS A 150 -26.55 -8.74 38.95
N GLN A 151 -25.76 -8.18 39.89
CA GLN A 151 -24.36 -7.84 39.64
C GLN A 151 -23.48 -9.07 39.38
N ALA A 152 -23.78 -10.19 40.06
CA ALA A 152 -23.04 -11.45 39.85
C ALA A 152 -23.32 -12.08 38.46
N LEU A 153 -24.55 -11.96 37.94
CA LEU A 153 -24.91 -12.41 36.60
C LEU A 153 -24.18 -11.62 35.50
N ILE A 154 -24.10 -10.28 35.65
CA ILE A 154 -23.40 -9.40 34.71
C ILE A 154 -21.89 -9.71 34.67
N GLN A 155 -21.26 -9.90 35.83
CA GLN A 155 -19.83 -10.26 35.87
C GLN A 155 -19.54 -11.59 35.15
N ARG A 156 -20.40 -12.61 35.30
CA ARG A 156 -20.25 -13.88 34.57
C ARG A 156 -20.51 -13.71 33.07
N GLY A 157 -21.47 -12.88 32.70
CA GLY A 157 -21.74 -12.50 31.32
C GLY A 157 -20.52 -11.85 30.64
N ASN A 158 -19.90 -10.87 31.30
CA ASN A 158 -18.68 -10.21 30.81
C ASN A 158 -17.52 -11.21 30.65
N GLN A 159 -17.29 -12.09 31.64
CA GLN A 159 -16.28 -13.14 31.53
C GLN A 159 -16.56 -14.16 30.43
N ALA A 160 -17.84 -14.44 30.13
CA ALA A 160 -18.22 -15.29 29.00
C ALA A 160 -17.99 -14.57 27.66
N TRP A 161 -18.22 -13.26 27.61
CA TRP A 161 -17.99 -12.44 26.42
C TRP A 161 -16.48 -12.30 26.12
N ASP A 162 -15.64 -12.03 27.12
CA ASP A 162 -14.18 -11.97 26.95
C ASP A 162 -13.63 -13.28 26.38
N ARG A 163 -14.08 -14.42 26.90
CA ARG A 163 -13.69 -15.76 26.40
C ARG A 163 -14.20 -16.03 24.98
N ASP A 164 -15.37 -15.51 24.61
CA ASP A 164 -15.89 -15.63 23.24
C ASP A 164 -15.10 -14.73 22.26
N ILE A 165 -14.70 -13.53 22.68
CA ILE A 165 -13.81 -12.65 21.91
C ILE A 165 -12.47 -13.34 21.66
N GLU A 166 -11.83 -13.87 22.69
CA GLU A 166 -10.56 -14.60 22.57
C GLU A 166 -10.67 -15.79 21.59
N ARG A 167 -11.74 -16.60 21.70
CA ARG A 167 -12.00 -17.71 20.77
C ARG A 167 -12.22 -17.26 19.32
N ARG A 168 -12.88 -16.12 19.10
CA ARG A 168 -13.11 -15.56 17.75
C ARG A 168 -11.84 -14.96 17.16
N ILE A 169 -11.02 -14.29 17.97
CA ILE A 169 -9.70 -13.75 17.56
C ILE A 169 -8.77 -14.89 17.14
N GLU A 170 -8.72 -16.00 17.89
CA GLU A 170 -7.94 -17.18 17.51
C GLU A 170 -8.40 -17.76 16.15
N ARG A 171 -9.71 -17.81 15.86
CA ARG A 171 -10.22 -18.33 14.58
C ARG A 171 -9.94 -17.43 13.38
N VAL A 172 -9.91 -16.10 13.56
CA VAL A 172 -9.56 -15.15 12.48
C VAL A 172 -8.08 -15.25 12.10
N GLN A 173 -7.21 -15.70 13.01
CA GLN A 173 -5.79 -15.96 12.74
C GLN A 173 -5.52 -17.20 11.86
N PHE A 174 -6.50 -18.09 11.65
CA PHE A 174 -6.34 -19.31 10.83
C PHE A 174 -6.95 -19.21 9.42
N LEU A 175 -7.53 -18.07 9.05
CA LEU A 175 -7.81 -17.73 7.65
C LEU A 175 -6.56 -17.04 7.09
N GLU A 176 -5.82 -17.74 6.23
CA GLU A 176 -4.79 -17.13 5.37
C GLU A 176 -5.35 -15.83 4.78
N GLN A 177 -4.70 -14.71 5.06
CA GLN A 177 -4.98 -13.44 4.41
C GLN A 177 -4.55 -13.55 2.94
N PRO A 178 -5.46 -13.50 1.95
CA PRO A 178 -5.07 -13.06 0.62
C PRO A 178 -4.70 -11.58 0.76
N GLN A 179 -3.63 -11.16 0.08
CA GLN A 179 -3.18 -9.76 0.06
C GLN A 179 -4.37 -8.81 -0.21
N ARG A 180 -4.67 -7.93 0.73
CA ARG A 180 -5.65 -6.86 0.53
C ARG A 180 -5.01 -5.74 -0.28
N LEU A 181 -5.50 -5.55 -1.51
CA LEU A 181 -5.54 -4.25 -2.17
C LEU A 181 -6.42 -3.28 -1.32
N PRO A 182 -6.14 -1.97 -1.32
CA PRO A 182 -6.98 -0.99 -0.66
C PRO A 182 -8.37 -0.92 -1.32
N SER A 183 -9.43 -1.13 -0.54
CA SER A 183 -10.81 -1.06 -1.03
C SER A 183 -11.28 0.40 -1.25
N PRO A 184 -12.02 0.67 -2.34
CA PRO A 184 -12.66 1.96 -2.61
C PRO A 184 -13.85 2.19 -1.67
N GLN A 185 -14.00 3.43 -1.21
CA GLN A 185 -15.15 3.90 -0.42
C GLN A 185 -16.41 3.89 -1.30
N SER A 186 -17.46 3.22 -0.83
CA SER A 186 -18.78 3.16 -1.44
C SER A 186 -19.54 4.47 -1.22
N ALA A 187 -20.11 4.99 -2.32
CA ALA A 187 -20.99 6.16 -2.33
C ALA A 187 -22.41 5.81 -1.83
N PRO A 188 -23.14 6.73 -1.18
CA PRO A 188 -24.53 6.50 -0.78
C PRO A 188 -25.51 6.47 -1.96
N ALA A 189 -26.48 5.57 -1.90
CA ALA A 189 -27.60 5.45 -2.81
C ALA A 189 -28.66 6.57 -2.59
N LEU A 190 -29.17 7.11 -3.70
CA LEU A 190 -30.27 8.07 -3.76
C LEU A 190 -31.60 7.45 -3.27
N GLN A 191 -32.19 8.00 -2.21
CA GLN A 191 -33.63 7.92 -1.94
C GLN A 191 -34.28 9.30 -2.03
N SER A 192 -35.46 9.32 -2.63
CA SER A 192 -36.25 10.48 -3.04
C SER A 192 -36.67 11.39 -1.88
N ALA A 193 -36.42 12.68 -2.07
CA ALA A 193 -36.75 13.78 -1.18
C ALA A 193 -38.26 13.91 -0.87
N PRO A 194 -38.65 14.15 0.41
CA PRO A 194 -39.83 14.92 0.73
C PRO A 194 -39.56 16.42 0.52
N GLU A 195 -40.63 17.10 0.16
CA GLU A 195 -40.73 18.51 -0.22
C GLU A 195 -40.09 19.46 0.81
N ILE A 196 -39.24 20.35 0.30
CA ILE A 196 -38.51 21.37 1.06
C ILE A 196 -39.50 22.37 1.66
N VAL A 197 -39.59 22.38 2.99
CA VAL A 197 -40.00 23.59 3.73
C VAL A 197 -38.71 24.33 4.07
N PRO A 198 -38.57 25.62 3.72
CA PRO A 198 -37.38 26.38 4.04
C PRO A 198 -37.25 26.51 5.57
N ALA A 199 -36.27 25.81 6.14
CA ALA A 199 -35.83 26.08 7.49
C ALA A 199 -35.10 27.44 7.51
N LEU A 200 -35.48 28.26 8.47
CA LEU A 200 -34.85 29.55 8.77
C LEU A 200 -33.34 29.38 8.94
N PRO A 201 -32.52 30.38 8.59
CA PRO A 201 -31.06 30.30 8.75
C PRO A 201 -30.71 29.94 10.20
N ALA A 202 -29.92 28.87 10.35
CA ALA A 202 -29.33 28.50 11.63
C ALA A 202 -28.49 29.68 12.13
N GLN A 203 -28.72 30.09 13.37
CA GLN A 203 -27.87 31.06 14.04
C GLN A 203 -26.52 30.38 14.31
N ASP A 204 -25.44 30.98 13.82
CA ASP A 204 -24.06 30.59 14.14
C ASP A 204 -23.92 30.34 15.65
N ALA A 205 -23.70 29.08 16.04
CA ALA A 205 -23.45 28.72 17.42
C ALA A 205 -22.04 29.18 17.80
N ARG A 206 -21.94 30.42 18.30
CA ARG A 206 -20.68 30.99 18.78
C ARG A 206 -20.04 30.07 19.83
N PRO A 207 -18.72 29.85 19.78
CA PRO A 207 -18.02 29.01 20.75
C PRO A 207 -18.31 29.54 22.17
N THR A 208 -18.89 28.70 23.02
CA THR A 208 -19.24 29.06 24.40
C THR A 208 -18.43 28.20 25.34
N ALA A 209 -17.49 28.81 26.07
CA ALA A 209 -16.74 28.10 27.11
C ALA A 209 -17.68 27.70 28.26
N LYS A 210 -17.82 26.40 28.53
CA LYS A 210 -18.75 25.90 29.57
C LYS A 210 -18.26 26.11 31.00
N SER A 211 -16.96 26.36 31.20
CA SER A 211 -16.33 26.22 32.52
C SER A 211 -14.99 27.00 32.59
N LEU A 212 -14.82 27.86 33.59
CA LEU A 212 -13.56 28.54 33.94
C LEU A 212 -13.15 28.20 35.37
N GLN A 213 -11.88 27.83 35.57
CA GLN A 213 -11.28 27.55 36.88
C GLN A 213 -9.99 28.37 37.07
N VAL A 214 -9.83 29.01 38.23
CA VAL A 214 -8.63 29.80 38.56
C VAL A 214 -7.89 29.21 39.75
N LEU A 215 -6.66 28.79 39.49
CA LEU A 215 -5.77 28.13 40.44
C LEU A 215 -4.48 28.95 40.65
N SER A 216 -3.83 28.74 41.80
CA SER A 216 -2.47 29.24 42.00
C SER A 216 -1.46 28.30 41.35
N ARG A 217 -0.43 28.86 40.72
CA ARG A 217 0.71 28.11 40.16
C ARG A 217 1.65 27.57 41.25
N SER A 218 1.52 28.07 42.48
CA SER A 218 2.37 27.71 43.62
C SER A 218 1.55 27.60 44.91
N ASN A 219 2.17 27.22 46.02
CA ASN A 219 1.51 27.23 47.34
C ASN A 219 1.26 28.64 47.90
N SER A 220 1.54 29.70 47.13
CA SER A 220 1.22 31.08 47.53
C SER A 220 -0.23 31.44 47.16
N PRO A 221 -0.97 32.14 48.03
CA PRO A 221 -2.35 32.53 47.74
C PRO A 221 -2.40 33.58 46.62
N LEU A 222 -3.41 33.48 45.76
CA LEU A 222 -3.68 34.46 44.70
C LEU A 222 -4.10 35.81 45.32
N GLN A 223 -3.57 36.91 44.79
CA GLN A 223 -4.04 38.26 45.10
C GLN A 223 -5.01 38.71 44.02
N VAL A 224 -6.29 38.84 44.39
CA VAL A 224 -7.36 39.28 43.48
C VAL A 224 -7.81 40.70 43.86
N LYS A 225 -7.85 41.59 42.87
CA LYS A 225 -8.40 42.96 43.00
C LYS A 225 -9.43 43.18 41.90
N SER A 226 -10.61 43.68 42.25
CA SER A 226 -11.64 44.06 41.28
C SER A 226 -11.78 45.58 41.20
N TYR A 227 -11.98 46.10 39.99
CA TYR A 227 -12.15 47.51 39.67
C TYR A 227 -13.39 47.69 38.76
N PRO A 228 -14.07 48.84 38.80
CA PRO A 228 -15.09 49.16 37.80
C PRO A 228 -14.46 49.30 36.41
N GLY A 229 -15.13 48.76 35.39
CA GLY A 229 -14.71 48.80 33.99
C GLY A 229 -14.92 50.14 33.28
N ARG A 230 -14.69 50.14 31.97
CA ARG A 230 -14.82 51.29 31.06
C ARG A 230 -16.28 51.53 30.65
N VAL A 231 -17.11 50.49 30.69
CA VAL A 231 -18.54 50.53 30.31
C VAL A 231 -19.43 50.22 31.52
N VAL A 232 -20.68 50.71 31.50
CA VAL A 232 -21.70 50.33 32.49
C VAL A 232 -21.88 48.81 32.42
N ASP A 233 -21.83 48.15 33.58
CA ASP A 233 -21.88 46.68 33.78
C ASP A 233 -20.60 45.89 33.46
N GLU A 234 -19.46 46.55 33.16
CA GLU A 234 -18.14 45.89 33.04
C GLU A 234 -17.35 45.93 34.37
N GLN A 235 -16.73 44.81 34.75
CA GLN A 235 -15.75 44.71 35.84
C GLN A 235 -14.37 44.29 35.32
N VAL A 236 -13.33 44.82 35.95
CA VAL A 236 -11.93 44.46 35.68
C VAL A 236 -11.37 43.73 36.88
N VAL A 237 -10.97 42.47 36.71
CA VAL A 237 -10.39 41.66 37.77
C VAL A 237 -8.91 41.42 37.49
N ALA A 238 -8.05 41.94 38.35
CA ALA A 238 -6.61 41.73 38.31
C ALA A 238 -6.21 40.66 39.34
N ILE A 239 -5.59 39.58 38.84
CA ILE A 239 -5.14 38.42 39.61
C ILE A 239 -3.62 38.36 39.51
N SER A 240 -2.94 38.22 40.64
CA SER A 240 -1.47 38.17 40.70
C SER A 240 -0.99 37.15 41.73
N GLY A 241 0.26 36.70 41.58
CA GLY A 241 0.87 35.69 42.46
C GLY A 241 1.12 34.33 41.79
N GLY A 242 1.15 34.29 40.45
CA GLY A 242 1.28 33.05 39.67
C GLY A 242 -0.08 32.39 39.51
N VAL A 243 -0.72 32.63 38.37
CA VAL A 243 -2.08 32.19 38.06
C VAL A 243 -2.04 31.05 37.06
N ARG A 244 -2.88 30.04 37.26
CA ARG A 244 -3.24 29.03 36.26
C ARG A 244 -4.75 29.09 36.02
N LEU A 245 -5.15 29.46 34.82
CA LEU A 245 -6.52 29.44 34.33
C LEU A 245 -6.74 28.16 33.52
N ILE A 246 -7.83 27.44 33.79
CA ILE A 246 -8.26 26.30 32.99
C ILE A 246 -9.64 26.63 32.44
N VAL A 247 -9.76 26.60 31.11
CA VAL A 247 -11.02 26.81 30.38
C VAL A 247 -11.44 25.46 29.82
N SER A 248 -12.64 24.97 30.18
CA SER A 248 -13.15 23.67 29.73
C SER A 248 -14.48 23.79 28.99
N GLY A 249 -14.72 22.84 28.08
CA GLY A 249 -15.96 22.68 27.34
C GLY A 249 -16.12 23.71 26.23
N ILE A 250 -15.04 23.97 25.48
CA ILE A 250 -15.09 24.73 24.22
C ILE A 250 -15.72 23.79 23.18
N GLN A 251 -16.95 24.08 22.76
CA GLN A 251 -17.65 23.28 21.74
C GLN A 251 -17.64 24.02 20.39
N ASN A 252 -17.75 23.25 19.30
CA ASN A 252 -17.90 23.73 17.92
C ASN A 252 -16.67 24.46 17.34
N VAL A 253 -15.45 24.01 17.68
CA VAL A 253 -14.22 24.43 16.97
C VAL A 253 -13.57 23.19 16.38
N GLU A 254 -13.65 23.04 15.06
CA GLU A 254 -12.95 21.99 14.32
C GLU A 254 -11.43 22.09 14.57
N GLY A 255 -10.79 20.99 14.98
CA GLY A 255 -9.34 20.92 15.21
C GLY A 255 -8.87 21.05 16.66
N LEU A 256 -9.77 21.20 17.64
CA LEU A 256 -9.44 20.98 19.06
C LEU A 256 -9.35 19.48 19.36
N GLU A 257 -8.15 18.97 19.65
CA GLU A 257 -7.97 17.60 20.15
C GLU A 257 -8.38 17.44 21.62
N SER A 258 -8.56 18.55 22.35
CA SER A 258 -8.95 18.59 23.75
C SER A 258 -9.97 19.69 24.03
N ASP A 259 -11.03 19.36 24.78
CA ASP A 259 -12.05 20.29 25.29
C ASP A 259 -11.51 21.28 26.35
N THR A 260 -10.19 21.37 26.53
CA THR A 260 -9.56 22.11 27.63
C THR A 260 -8.36 22.95 27.19
N VAL A 261 -8.39 24.24 27.51
CA VAL A 261 -7.27 25.19 27.34
C VAL A 261 -6.72 25.55 28.71
N SER A 262 -5.40 25.52 28.87
CA SER A 262 -4.72 25.89 30.11
C SER A 262 -3.78 27.06 29.89
N LEU A 263 -3.84 28.04 30.79
CA LEU A 263 -3.28 29.37 30.67
C LEU A 263 -2.54 29.70 31.96
N GLU A 264 -1.21 29.80 31.93
CA GLU A 264 -0.40 30.19 33.09
C GLU A 264 0.24 31.55 32.86
N ALA A 265 0.28 32.42 33.88
CA ALA A 265 0.98 33.71 33.85
C ALA A 265 1.29 34.21 35.27
N ASP A 266 2.20 35.17 35.42
CA ASP A 266 2.47 35.81 36.71
C ASP A 266 1.32 36.74 37.14
N ARG A 267 0.71 37.42 36.16
CA ARG A 267 -0.45 38.31 36.32
C ARG A 267 -1.45 38.11 35.20
N VAL A 268 -2.73 38.18 35.56
CA VAL A 268 -3.88 38.12 34.66
C VAL A 268 -4.78 39.30 34.96
N VAL A 269 -5.23 40.00 33.92
CA VAL A 269 -6.31 40.97 34.00
C VAL A 269 -7.45 40.48 33.12
N VAL A 270 -8.65 40.39 33.69
CA VAL A 270 -9.85 39.96 32.98
C VAL A 270 -10.86 41.10 32.98
N TRP A 271 -11.36 41.46 31.81
CA TRP A 271 -12.52 42.36 31.67
C TRP A 271 -13.75 41.50 31.38
N THR A 272 -14.80 41.66 32.17
CA THR A 272 -16.04 40.91 31.97
C THR A 272 -17.28 41.67 32.43
N ASN A 273 -18.42 41.42 31.80
CA ASN A 273 -19.72 41.90 32.25
C ASN A 273 -20.56 40.82 32.97
N SER A 274 -19.98 39.64 33.23
CA SER A 274 -20.61 38.57 33.98
C SER A 274 -20.41 38.80 35.49
N ILE A 275 -21.51 39.06 36.21
CA ILE A 275 -21.51 39.56 37.60
C ILE A 275 -21.19 38.45 38.63
N ALA A 276 -20.99 37.20 38.20
CA ALA A 276 -20.58 36.12 39.11
C ALA A 276 -19.06 36.14 39.27
N GLY A 277 -18.58 36.61 40.43
CA GLY A 277 -17.16 36.83 40.70
C GLY A 277 -16.25 35.65 40.33
N ILE A 278 -15.05 35.97 39.82
CA ILE A 278 -14.09 34.97 39.36
C ILE A 278 -13.82 33.94 40.46
N PRO A 279 -14.10 32.64 40.22
CA PRO A 279 -13.91 31.60 41.22
C PRO A 279 -12.43 31.39 41.52
N THR A 280 -11.98 31.71 42.74
CA THR A 280 -10.66 31.31 43.23
C THR A 280 -10.75 29.96 43.94
N GLY A 281 -10.09 28.91 43.42
CA GLY A 281 -10.11 27.56 43.99
C GLY A 281 -10.64 26.48 43.03
N GLU A 282 -11.08 25.33 43.55
CA GLU A 282 -11.62 24.22 42.73
C GLU A 282 -13.05 24.45 42.18
N SER A 283 -13.63 25.64 42.39
CA SER A 283 -14.96 25.97 41.89
C SER A 283 -14.93 26.34 40.40
N THR A 284 -15.85 25.77 39.63
CA THR A 284 -16.00 25.99 38.19
C THR A 284 -17.22 26.89 37.92
N GLN A 285 -17.11 27.89 37.04
CA GLN A 285 -18.26 28.70 36.61
C GLN A 285 -18.45 28.74 35.09
N ALA A 286 -19.70 28.83 34.64
CA ALA A 286 -20.05 28.97 33.23
C ALA A 286 -19.71 30.36 32.69
N VAL A 287 -19.06 30.41 31.52
CA VAL A 287 -18.60 31.65 30.89
C VAL A 287 -19.72 32.19 29.99
N ASN A 288 -20.61 33.01 30.56
CA ASN A 288 -21.61 33.76 29.78
C ASN A 288 -21.29 35.26 29.88
N GLY A 289 -21.02 35.94 28.76
CA GLY A 289 -20.80 37.40 28.72
C GLY A 289 -19.69 37.84 27.75
N HIS A 290 -19.34 39.13 27.79
CA HIS A 290 -18.13 39.69 27.16
C HIS A 290 -16.92 39.32 28.01
N TRP A 291 -15.84 38.84 27.38
CA TRP A 291 -14.60 38.47 28.08
C TRP A 291 -13.37 38.93 27.29
N GLU A 292 -12.55 39.77 27.92
CA GLU A 292 -11.19 40.08 27.44
C GLU A 292 -10.18 39.62 28.49
N VAL A 293 -9.06 39.07 28.05
CA VAL A 293 -8.00 38.58 28.94
C VAL A 293 -6.67 39.19 28.52
N TYR A 294 -5.99 39.80 29.48
CA TYR A 294 -4.60 40.24 29.35
C TYR A 294 -3.71 39.47 30.33
N LEU A 295 -2.62 38.93 29.83
CA LEU A 295 -1.67 38.11 30.56
C LEU A 295 -0.30 38.80 30.51
N GLU A 296 0.41 38.78 31.63
CA GLU A 296 1.75 39.35 31.70
C GLU A 296 2.68 38.49 32.57
N GLY A 297 3.87 38.20 32.01
CA GLY A 297 4.96 37.50 32.68
C GLY A 297 4.84 35.98 32.63
N ASN A 298 5.89 35.32 32.12
CA ASN A 298 6.04 33.86 32.07
C ASN A 298 4.79 33.12 31.54
N ILE A 299 4.25 33.60 30.43
CA ILE A 299 2.98 33.08 29.92
C ILE A 299 3.22 31.70 29.32
N ILE A 300 2.36 30.75 29.67
CA ILE A 300 2.32 29.42 29.08
C ILE A 300 0.87 29.12 28.70
N PHE A 301 0.57 29.11 27.41
CA PHE A 301 -0.71 28.69 26.87
C PHE A 301 -0.58 27.25 26.34
N ARG A 302 -1.52 26.38 26.72
CA ARG A 302 -1.57 24.96 26.34
C ARG A 302 -2.95 24.61 25.80
N GLU A 303 -2.95 23.94 24.65
CA GLU A 303 -4.14 23.46 23.95
C GLU A 303 -3.77 22.15 23.25
N GLY A 304 -4.26 21.01 23.77
CA GLY A 304 -3.80 19.69 23.32
C GLY A 304 -2.26 19.56 23.39
N ASP A 305 -1.65 19.24 22.24
CA ASP A 305 -0.19 19.16 22.07
C ASP A 305 0.50 20.49 21.74
N ARG A 306 -0.26 21.60 21.59
CA ARG A 306 0.27 22.93 21.28
C ARG A 306 0.68 23.68 22.54
N LEU A 307 1.85 24.30 22.49
CA LEU A 307 2.43 25.05 23.61
C LEU A 307 2.94 26.41 23.12
N ILE A 308 2.40 27.50 23.68
CA ILE A 308 2.81 28.87 23.36
C ILE A 308 3.38 29.53 24.61
N TYR A 309 4.59 30.08 24.47
CA TYR A 309 5.24 30.95 25.44
C TYR A 309 5.17 32.40 24.98
N ALA A 310 4.97 33.33 25.91
CA ALA A 310 4.94 34.76 25.60
C ALA A 310 5.30 35.62 26.80
N ASP A 311 5.67 36.88 26.54
CA ASP A 311 5.87 37.88 27.59
C ASP A 311 4.55 38.57 27.96
N ARG A 312 3.75 38.88 26.93
CA ARG A 312 2.44 39.54 27.03
C ARG A 312 1.48 38.95 26.02
N MET A 313 0.24 38.75 26.43
CA MET A 313 -0.82 38.27 25.55
C MET A 313 -2.09 39.03 25.88
N TYR A 314 -2.80 39.45 24.84
CA TYR A 314 -4.14 40.03 24.92
C TYR A 314 -5.05 39.23 23.99
N TYR A 315 -6.24 38.88 24.47
CA TYR A 315 -7.23 38.16 23.69
C TYR A 315 -8.64 38.67 24.02
N ASP A 316 -9.39 39.07 23.00
CA ASP A 316 -10.82 39.36 23.09
C ASP A 316 -11.59 38.13 22.62
N VAL A 317 -12.24 37.45 23.56
CA VAL A 317 -13.01 36.23 23.31
C VAL A 317 -14.28 36.52 22.50
N THR A 318 -14.88 37.70 22.68
CA THR A 318 -16.10 38.07 21.97
C THR A 318 -15.79 38.50 20.54
N GLY A 319 -14.67 39.20 20.36
CA GLY A 319 -14.22 39.74 19.08
C GLY A 319 -13.33 38.82 18.24
N ASN A 320 -12.98 37.63 18.74
CA ASN A 320 -12.11 36.63 18.08
C ASN A 320 -10.83 37.21 17.46
N HIS A 321 -10.22 38.16 18.18
CA HIS A 321 -8.95 38.77 17.81
C HIS A 321 -8.04 38.88 19.03
N GLY A 322 -6.75 38.82 18.80
CA GLY A 322 -5.76 38.77 19.87
C GLY A 322 -4.38 39.19 19.40
N THR A 323 -3.51 39.52 20.35
CA THR A 323 -2.12 39.87 20.08
C THR A 323 -1.22 39.26 21.15
N ILE A 324 -0.19 38.57 20.70
CA ILE A 324 0.85 37.95 21.52
C ILE A 324 2.18 38.64 21.19
N LEU A 325 2.88 39.10 22.21
CA LEU A 325 4.20 39.73 22.09
C LEU A 325 5.28 38.75 22.52
N ASN A 326 6.36 38.66 21.72
CA ASN A 326 7.45 37.71 21.88
C ASN A 326 6.93 36.26 21.98
N ALA A 327 6.11 35.86 21.01
CA ALA A 327 5.51 34.54 20.96
C ALA A 327 6.55 33.48 20.58
N GLU A 328 6.59 32.36 21.30
CA GLU A 328 7.28 31.13 20.92
C GLU A 328 6.29 29.96 20.97
N MET A 329 5.94 29.42 19.82
CA MET A 329 4.99 28.31 19.66
C MET A 329 5.72 27.03 19.27
N LEU A 330 5.30 25.92 19.87
CA LEU A 330 5.63 24.56 19.44
C LEU A 330 4.35 23.85 19.00
N THR A 331 4.34 23.34 17.77
CA THR A 331 3.16 22.67 17.20
C THR A 331 3.55 21.48 16.32
N PRO A 332 2.82 20.34 16.38
CA PRO A 332 2.95 19.29 15.37
C PRO A 332 2.40 19.77 14.02
N ILE A 333 2.92 19.24 12.92
CA ILE A 333 2.40 19.51 11.57
C ILE A 333 2.00 18.18 10.92
N LYS A 334 0.84 18.15 10.27
CA LYS A 334 0.39 17.01 9.45
C LYS A 334 1.45 16.70 8.39
N ASP A 335 1.81 15.43 8.23
CA ASP A 335 2.88 14.95 7.33
C ASP A 335 4.32 15.33 7.76
N TYR A 336 4.54 15.83 8.98
CA TYR A 336 5.86 15.92 9.61
C TYR A 336 5.85 15.17 10.93
N GLU A 337 6.68 14.13 11.06
CA GLU A 337 6.69 13.28 12.27
C GLU A 337 7.39 13.95 13.49
N GLY A 338 7.47 15.29 13.55
CA GLY A 338 8.09 16.07 14.63
C GLY A 338 7.37 17.38 14.98
N LEU A 339 7.95 18.18 15.89
CA LEU A 339 7.40 19.49 16.29
C LEU A 339 8.12 20.65 15.59
N MET A 340 7.35 21.60 15.07
CA MET A 340 7.87 22.85 14.53
C MET A 340 7.86 23.94 15.59
N ARG A 341 8.94 24.75 15.62
CA ARG A 341 9.08 25.93 16.46
C ARG A 341 8.89 27.19 15.62
N LEU A 342 7.93 28.02 16.03
CA LEU A 342 7.70 29.35 15.49
C LEU A 342 8.02 30.39 16.58
N LYS A 343 8.84 31.38 16.27
CA LYS A 343 8.99 32.60 17.08
C LYS A 343 8.46 33.79 16.32
N ALA A 344 7.85 34.76 16.98
CA ALA A 344 7.43 36.02 16.38
C ALA A 344 7.53 37.15 17.39
N ASP A 345 7.98 38.33 16.96
CA ASP A 345 8.01 39.53 17.79
C ASP A 345 6.58 39.95 18.16
N VAL A 346 5.69 39.86 17.18
CA VAL A 346 4.25 40.10 17.33
C VAL A 346 3.50 39.03 16.53
N LEU A 347 2.60 38.31 17.19
CA LEU A 347 1.65 37.40 16.54
C LEU A 347 0.24 37.92 16.81
N GLN A 348 -0.51 38.24 15.77
CA GLN A 348 -1.86 38.79 15.83
C GLN A 348 -2.84 37.84 15.16
N GLN A 349 -3.97 37.61 15.81
CA GLN A 349 -5.16 37.09 15.18
C GLN A 349 -6.05 38.29 14.86
N LEU A 350 -6.30 38.54 13.57
CA LEU A 350 -7.13 39.67 13.13
C LEU A 350 -8.63 39.30 13.15
N ASN A 351 -8.93 38.03 12.86
CA ASN A 351 -10.25 37.41 12.94
C ASN A 351 -10.06 35.88 13.00
N GLU A 352 -11.16 35.12 13.02
CA GLU A 352 -11.15 33.64 13.05
C GLU A 352 -10.32 32.99 11.93
N GLN A 353 -10.22 33.63 10.76
CA GLN A 353 -9.60 33.06 9.56
C GLN A 353 -8.22 33.64 9.26
N THR A 354 -7.80 34.74 9.90
CA THR A 354 -6.60 35.49 9.49
C THR A 354 -5.65 35.75 10.65
N PHE A 355 -4.41 35.28 10.48
CA PHE A 355 -3.32 35.49 11.42
C PHE A 355 -2.17 36.25 10.75
N LEU A 356 -1.54 37.15 11.49
CA LEU A 356 -0.42 37.98 11.03
C LEU A 356 0.72 37.88 12.04
N ALA A 357 1.93 37.59 11.58
CA ALA A 357 3.13 37.54 12.41
C ALA A 357 4.19 38.50 11.86
N HIS A 358 4.78 39.32 12.72
CA HIS A 358 5.90 40.21 12.40
C HIS A 358 7.19 39.68 13.02
N GLY A 359 8.29 39.77 12.27
CA GLY A 359 9.60 39.28 12.73
C GLY A 359 9.60 37.77 13.00
N ALA A 360 8.86 36.99 12.22
CA ALA A 360 8.68 35.58 12.46
C ALA A 360 9.93 34.76 12.11
N ALA A 361 10.28 33.78 12.95
CA ALA A 361 11.33 32.81 12.70
C ALA A 361 10.76 31.39 12.83
N LEU A 362 10.86 30.59 11.76
CA LEU A 362 10.37 29.22 11.71
C LEU A 362 11.54 28.22 11.64
N THR A 363 11.51 27.19 12.47
CA THR A 363 12.52 26.13 12.48
C THR A 363 11.96 24.81 13.03
N SER A 364 12.41 23.68 12.50
CA SER A 364 12.21 22.36 13.14
C SER A 364 13.24 22.07 14.23
N SER A 365 14.22 22.97 14.43
CA SER A 365 15.31 22.73 15.36
C SER A 365 14.84 22.82 16.82
N ARG A 366 15.25 21.85 17.64
CA ARG A 366 14.91 21.75 19.06
C ARG A 366 15.96 22.38 19.98
N LEU A 367 17.14 22.69 19.45
CA LEU A 367 18.23 23.34 20.19
C LEU A 367 17.84 24.72 20.71
N GLY A 368 18.42 25.16 21.83
CA GLY A 368 18.17 26.50 22.38
C GLY A 368 18.59 27.63 21.44
N VAL A 369 19.68 27.42 20.69
CA VAL A 369 20.06 28.24 19.54
C VAL A 369 19.89 27.37 18.29
N PRO A 370 18.90 27.66 17.43
CA PRO A 370 18.63 26.85 16.25
C PRO A 370 19.80 26.95 15.27
N ARG A 371 20.20 25.82 14.67
CA ARG A 371 21.26 25.81 13.65
C ARG A 371 20.78 26.29 12.29
N TYR A 372 19.47 26.30 12.08
CA TYR A 372 18.87 26.88 10.89
C TYR A 372 17.48 27.44 11.23
N TRP A 373 17.05 28.48 10.53
CA TRP A 373 15.68 28.97 10.58
C TRP A 373 15.37 29.81 9.35
N ILE A 374 14.09 29.94 9.02
CA ILE A 374 13.60 30.89 8.04
C ILE A 374 13.11 32.10 8.81
N GLN A 375 13.78 33.23 8.64
CA GLN A 375 13.35 34.52 9.18
C GLN A 375 12.48 35.22 8.14
N SER A 376 11.28 35.61 8.50
CA SER A 376 10.36 36.38 7.66
C SER A 376 10.09 37.72 8.34
N GLY A 377 10.08 38.81 7.56
CA GLY A 377 9.68 40.12 8.09
C GLY A 377 8.20 40.16 8.47
N GLU A 378 7.38 39.53 7.63
CA GLU A 378 5.92 39.43 7.81
C GLU A 378 5.45 38.06 7.30
N VAL A 379 4.56 37.41 8.04
CA VAL A 379 3.88 36.17 7.65
C VAL A 379 2.38 36.37 7.86
N MET A 380 1.58 36.17 6.83
CA MET A 380 0.13 36.19 6.89
C MET A 380 -0.38 34.79 6.59
N LEU A 381 -1.16 34.23 7.50
CA LEU A 381 -1.85 32.96 7.35
C LEU A 381 -3.35 33.25 7.20
N THR A 382 -3.96 32.66 6.19
CA THR A 382 -5.40 32.73 5.93
C THR A 382 -5.96 31.33 5.83
N ASP A 383 -6.96 31.02 6.64
CA ASP A 383 -7.76 29.81 6.53
C ASP A 383 -8.90 30.05 5.54
N VAL A 384 -8.79 29.44 4.36
CA VAL A 384 -9.83 29.49 3.34
C VAL A 384 -10.69 28.24 3.46
N GLN A 385 -11.91 28.45 3.93
CA GLN A 385 -12.92 27.42 4.06
C GLN A 385 -13.57 27.14 2.70
N THR A 386 -13.42 25.91 2.21
CA THR A 386 -14.08 25.42 1.00
C THR A 386 -14.96 24.23 1.36
N PRO A 387 -16.10 23.99 0.70
CA PRO A 387 -16.86 22.76 0.93
C PRO A 387 -15.97 21.56 0.58
N ALA A 388 -15.72 20.67 1.53
CA ALA A 388 -15.05 19.41 1.27
C ALA A 388 -15.92 18.63 0.27
N VAL A 389 -15.30 18.11 -0.78
CA VAL A 389 -15.98 17.37 -1.86
C VAL A 389 -15.36 16.00 -1.98
N ASP A 390 -16.21 14.99 -2.12
CA ASP A 390 -15.77 13.61 -2.31
C ASP A 390 -15.06 13.47 -3.68
N GLY A 391 -13.82 13.00 -3.65
CA GLY A 391 -12.95 12.92 -4.82
C GLY A 391 -13.35 11.87 -5.87
N PHE A 392 -14.37 11.04 -5.61
CA PHE A 392 -14.91 10.06 -6.57
C PHE A 392 -16.28 10.47 -7.12
N THR A 393 -17.06 11.25 -6.37
CA THR A 393 -18.46 11.59 -6.70
C THR A 393 -18.71 13.08 -6.97
N GLY A 394 -17.82 13.98 -6.52
CA GLY A 394 -17.90 15.43 -6.72
C GLY A 394 -19.01 16.13 -5.93
N GLN A 395 -19.68 15.43 -5.01
CA GLN A 395 -20.69 16.00 -4.11
C GLN A 395 -20.02 16.56 -2.84
N PRO A 396 -20.61 17.60 -2.20
CA PRO A 396 -20.16 18.06 -0.89
C PRO A 396 -20.19 16.89 0.09
N TYR A 397 -19.04 16.59 0.70
CA TYR A 397 -18.91 15.65 1.80
C TYR A 397 -19.70 16.21 2.97
N ILE A 398 -20.63 15.43 3.51
CA ILE A 398 -21.41 15.82 4.71
C ILE A 398 -20.75 15.09 5.87
N ASP A 399 -20.33 15.85 6.88
CA ASP A 399 -19.75 15.25 8.08
C ASP A 399 -20.83 14.40 8.78
N PRO A 400 -20.62 13.08 8.98
CA PRO A 400 -21.59 12.21 9.62
C PRO A 400 -21.97 12.65 11.04
N GLN A 401 -21.10 13.38 11.74
CA GLN A 401 -21.29 13.82 13.12
C GLN A 401 -22.06 15.13 13.22
N THR A 402 -21.83 16.07 12.30
CA THR A 402 -22.46 17.40 12.36
C THR A 402 -23.68 17.52 11.45
N GLN A 403 -23.85 16.61 10.47
CA GLN A 403 -24.84 16.69 9.39
C GLN A 403 -24.77 17.97 8.55
N GLU A 404 -23.65 18.69 8.63
CA GLU A 404 -23.37 19.88 7.84
C GLU A 404 -22.40 19.53 6.70
N ALA A 405 -22.35 20.38 5.67
CA ALA A 405 -21.33 20.25 4.64
C ALA A 405 -19.96 20.38 5.30
N ALA A 406 -19.18 19.30 5.30
CA ALA A 406 -17.83 19.30 5.83
C ALA A 406 -17.01 20.36 5.10
N VAL A 407 -16.18 21.08 5.84
CA VAL A 407 -15.40 22.20 5.32
C VAL A 407 -13.96 21.73 5.17
N ASP A 408 -13.42 21.78 3.97
CA ASP A 408 -11.99 21.66 3.74
C ASP A 408 -11.32 23.01 4.00
N HIS A 409 -10.49 23.05 5.04
CA HIS A 409 -9.75 24.22 5.50
C HIS A 409 -8.40 24.36 4.78
N GLN A 410 -8.28 25.24 3.79
CA GLN A 410 -7.01 25.52 3.11
C GLN A 410 -6.20 26.58 3.89
N MET A 411 -5.14 26.15 4.56
CA MET A 411 -4.27 27.00 5.38
C MET A 411 -3.21 27.70 4.52
N LEU A 412 -3.59 28.79 3.86
CA LEU A 412 -2.71 29.54 2.95
C LEU A 412 -1.80 30.49 3.74
N ALA A 413 -0.49 30.22 3.74
CA ALA A 413 0.52 31.11 4.29
C ALA A 413 1.23 31.89 3.20
N THR A 414 1.32 33.21 3.37
CA THR A 414 2.17 34.09 2.58
C THR A 414 3.18 34.77 3.47
N SER A 415 4.42 34.92 3.03
CA SER A 415 5.45 35.59 3.83
C SER A 415 6.36 36.46 2.98
N ARG A 416 6.82 37.58 3.56
CA ARG A 416 7.62 38.60 2.87
C ARG A 416 8.98 38.79 3.55
N ASN A 417 9.98 39.16 2.75
CA ASN A 417 11.36 39.40 3.20
C ASN A 417 11.93 38.21 3.97
N ASN A 418 12.01 37.07 3.29
CA ASN A 418 12.41 35.80 3.87
C ASN A 418 13.91 35.61 3.74
N PHE A 419 14.57 35.19 4.82
CA PHE A 419 15.99 34.84 4.84
C PHE A 419 16.15 33.45 5.44
N LEU A 420 16.82 32.56 4.71
CA LEU A 420 17.28 31.28 5.27
C LEU A 420 18.60 31.51 5.98
N TYR A 421 18.60 31.34 7.30
CA TYR A 421 19.81 31.33 8.11
C TYR A 421 20.29 29.90 8.34
N VAL A 422 21.60 29.68 8.20
CA VAL A 422 22.27 28.41 8.55
C VAL A 422 23.54 28.75 9.32
N GLY A 423 23.69 28.21 10.53
CA GLY A 423 24.79 28.54 11.44
C GLY A 423 24.87 30.04 11.79
N GLY A 424 23.76 30.76 11.71
CA GLY A 424 23.70 32.21 11.90
C GLY A 424 24.08 33.05 10.67
N LEU A 425 24.48 32.42 9.56
CA LEU A 425 24.78 33.10 8.30
C LEU A 425 23.53 33.13 7.40
N PRO A 426 23.12 34.29 6.86
CA PRO A 426 22.05 34.36 5.87
C PRO A 426 22.58 33.82 4.53
N LEU A 427 22.05 32.68 4.08
CA LEU A 427 22.50 32.02 2.84
C LEU A 427 21.65 32.38 1.63
N LEU A 428 20.34 32.55 1.83
CA LEU A 428 19.38 32.76 0.75
C LEU A 428 18.35 33.82 1.16
N TYR A 429 18.09 34.77 0.26
CA TYR A 429 17.01 35.74 0.39
C TYR A 429 15.88 35.39 -0.58
N TRP A 430 14.64 35.49 -0.12
CA TRP A 430 13.45 35.31 -0.95
C TRP A 430 12.41 36.41 -0.68
N PRO A 431 11.96 37.15 -1.71
CA PRO A 431 11.07 38.28 -1.51
C PRO A 431 9.70 37.86 -1.00
N THR A 432 9.13 36.77 -1.55
CA THR A 432 7.78 36.27 -1.22
C THR A 432 7.69 34.75 -1.25
N ILE A 433 7.15 34.11 -0.21
CA ILE A 433 6.77 32.68 -0.22
C ILE A 433 5.25 32.60 -0.09
N ALA A 434 4.60 31.71 -0.84
CA ALA A 434 3.15 31.46 -0.75
C ALA A 434 2.90 29.95 -0.80
N THR A 435 2.41 29.36 0.29
CA THR A 435 2.25 27.90 0.39
C THR A 435 0.99 27.52 1.17
N ASP A 436 0.45 26.34 0.91
CA ASP A 436 -0.50 25.69 1.83
C ASP A 436 0.31 25.01 2.95
N LEU A 437 0.04 25.35 4.22
CA LEU A 437 0.74 24.79 5.37
C LEU A 437 0.41 23.31 5.61
N ARG A 438 -0.67 22.78 5.02
CA ARG A 438 -1.00 21.35 5.07
C ARG A 438 -0.14 20.52 4.12
N LYS A 439 0.43 21.15 3.08
CA LYS A 439 1.36 20.54 2.11
C LYS A 439 2.43 21.57 1.74
N PRO A 440 3.41 21.83 2.63
CA PRO A 440 4.41 22.87 2.40
C PRO A 440 5.17 22.59 1.10
N THR A 441 5.02 23.49 0.12
CA THR A 441 5.75 23.45 -1.16
C THR A 441 6.87 24.49 -1.12
N TYR A 442 8.10 24.04 -1.35
CA TYR A 442 9.26 24.92 -1.47
C TYR A 442 9.52 25.23 -2.95
N TYR A 443 10.17 26.35 -3.27
CA TYR A 443 10.58 26.65 -4.66
C TYR A 443 11.52 25.60 -5.25
N VAL A 444 12.32 24.96 -4.41
CA VAL A 444 13.25 23.90 -4.77
C VAL A 444 12.83 22.63 -4.03
N ASN A 445 12.47 21.62 -4.79
CA ASN A 445 12.09 20.30 -4.29
C ASN A 445 13.32 19.45 -3.94
N GLY A 446 14.47 19.69 -4.59
CA GLY A 446 15.70 18.99 -4.29
C GLY A 446 16.93 19.53 -5.03
N ILE A 447 18.10 19.36 -4.42
CA ILE A 447 19.41 19.59 -5.04
C ILE A 447 20.24 18.32 -4.84
N LYS A 448 20.82 17.79 -5.92
CA LYS A 448 21.70 16.62 -5.87
C LYS A 448 23.03 16.92 -6.53
N LEU A 449 24.10 16.64 -5.80
CA LEU A 449 25.47 16.75 -6.30
C LEU A 449 26.07 15.34 -6.41
N LYS A 450 26.59 15.00 -7.58
CA LYS A 450 27.35 13.76 -7.80
C LYS A 450 28.65 14.09 -8.52
N SER A 451 29.65 13.24 -8.35
CA SER A 451 30.84 13.29 -9.20
C SER A 451 31.24 11.88 -9.54
N ASP A 452 31.36 11.56 -10.82
CA ASP A 452 31.84 10.26 -11.28
C ASP A 452 32.66 10.39 -12.58
N SER A 453 33.30 9.31 -13.02
CA SER A 453 34.19 9.36 -14.18
C SER A 453 33.46 9.24 -15.53
N VAL A 454 32.15 9.02 -15.54
CA VAL A 454 31.34 8.85 -16.77
C VAL A 454 30.61 10.14 -17.15
N TYR A 455 30.14 10.88 -16.15
CA TYR A 455 29.33 12.09 -16.27
C TYR A 455 30.01 13.32 -15.68
N GLY A 456 31.13 13.14 -14.97
CA GLY A 456 31.85 14.21 -14.30
C GLY A 456 31.12 14.75 -13.08
N THR A 457 31.28 16.05 -12.81
CA THR A 457 30.52 16.76 -11.79
C THR A 457 29.10 17.02 -12.28
N GLN A 458 28.12 16.53 -11.54
CA GLN A 458 26.71 16.59 -11.88
C GLN A 458 25.97 17.40 -10.83
N VAL A 459 25.19 18.37 -11.29
CA VAL A 459 24.31 19.21 -10.48
C VAL A 459 22.90 19.01 -10.98
N PHE A 460 22.03 18.46 -10.14
CA PHE A 460 20.60 18.32 -10.43
C PHE A 460 19.82 19.26 -9.52
N VAL A 461 18.91 20.04 -10.10
CA VAL A 461 18.05 20.97 -9.35
C VAL A 461 16.61 20.82 -9.81
N ASP A 462 15.76 20.40 -8.87
CA ASP A 462 14.32 20.25 -9.11
C ASP A 462 13.57 21.44 -8.50
N TRP A 463 12.83 22.17 -9.34
CA TRP A 463 12.04 23.35 -8.97
C TRP A 463 10.55 23.00 -8.92
N ASP A 464 9.82 23.56 -7.95
CA ASP A 464 8.36 23.51 -7.95
C ASP A 464 7.80 24.57 -8.92
N MET A 465 7.14 24.11 -9.98
CA MET A 465 6.65 24.99 -11.04
C MET A 465 5.47 25.86 -10.63
N TYR A 466 4.64 25.41 -9.68
CA TYR A 466 3.56 26.25 -9.17
C TYR A 466 4.13 27.43 -8.39
N GLN A 467 5.17 27.19 -7.59
CA GLN A 467 5.88 28.25 -6.88
C GLN A 467 6.63 29.18 -7.84
N LEU A 468 7.40 28.63 -8.78
CA LEU A 468 8.22 29.41 -9.73
C LEU A 468 7.36 30.31 -10.62
N LEU A 469 6.20 29.83 -11.06
CA LEU A 469 5.23 30.60 -11.85
C LEU A 469 4.28 31.46 -11.00
N GLY A 470 4.34 31.38 -9.67
CA GLY A 470 3.46 32.11 -8.76
C GLY A 470 1.98 31.70 -8.84
N ILE A 471 1.69 30.45 -9.24
CA ILE A 471 0.34 29.91 -9.34
C ILE A 471 -0.16 29.58 -7.93
N GLN A 472 -1.00 30.44 -7.38
CA GLN A 472 -1.53 30.31 -6.01
C GLN A 472 -2.61 29.23 -5.91
N ASN A 473 -3.49 29.13 -6.92
CA ASN A 473 -4.56 28.15 -6.98
C ASN A 473 -4.14 26.95 -7.82
N LYS A 474 -3.20 26.13 -7.30
CA LYS A 474 -2.79 24.91 -8.00
C LYS A 474 -3.97 23.94 -8.11
N PRO A 475 -4.16 23.24 -9.24
CA PRO A 475 -5.20 22.23 -9.34
C PRO A 475 -4.98 21.12 -8.30
N GLU A 476 -6.01 20.76 -7.53
CA GLU A 476 -5.91 19.69 -6.53
C GLU A 476 -5.41 18.37 -7.12
N GLY A 477 -4.67 17.61 -6.31
CA GLY A 477 -4.14 16.32 -6.71
C GLY A 477 -3.05 16.37 -7.80
N THR A 478 -2.47 17.54 -8.08
CA THR A 478 -1.39 17.69 -9.07
C THR A 478 -0.04 18.04 -8.44
N LYS A 479 1.04 17.63 -9.10
CA LYS A 479 2.43 17.99 -8.77
C LYS A 479 3.16 18.33 -10.07
N TRP A 480 3.86 19.45 -10.12
CA TRP A 480 4.60 19.88 -11.30
C TRP A 480 6.01 20.32 -10.91
N SER A 481 7.03 19.66 -11.46
CA SER A 481 8.42 20.03 -11.27
C SER A 481 9.14 20.32 -12.58
N LEU A 482 10.10 21.23 -12.53
CA LEU A 482 11.06 21.50 -13.59
C LEU A 482 12.44 21.05 -13.10
N SER A 483 13.15 20.27 -13.90
CA SER A 483 14.51 19.82 -13.60
C SER A 483 15.49 20.59 -14.48
N THR A 484 16.44 21.29 -13.85
CA THR A 484 17.55 21.97 -14.53
C THR A 484 18.84 21.32 -14.11
N ASP A 485 19.43 20.54 -15.01
CA ASP A 485 20.56 19.68 -14.69
C ASP A 485 21.79 20.05 -15.50
N TYR A 486 22.97 19.80 -14.93
CA TYR A 486 24.24 20.02 -15.60
C TYR A 486 25.20 18.90 -15.29
N LEU A 487 25.76 18.28 -16.33
CA LEU A 487 26.73 17.19 -16.23
C LEU A 487 28.01 17.64 -16.95
N SER A 488 29.13 17.77 -16.23
CA SER A 488 30.32 18.46 -16.76
C SER A 488 30.96 17.78 -17.97
N GLU A 489 30.82 16.46 -18.11
CA GLU A 489 31.36 15.70 -19.26
C GLU A 489 30.31 15.47 -20.37
N ARG A 490 29.08 15.96 -20.21
CA ARG A 490 27.98 15.79 -21.18
C ARG A 490 27.45 17.12 -21.69
N GLY A 491 26.92 17.93 -20.79
CA GLY A 491 26.29 19.21 -21.10
C GLY A 491 25.11 19.56 -20.20
N PRO A 492 24.41 20.66 -20.50
CA PRO A 492 23.20 21.06 -19.82
C PRO A 492 22.00 20.21 -20.26
N ALA A 493 21.14 19.89 -19.30
CA ALA A 493 19.90 19.15 -19.50
C ALA A 493 18.71 19.87 -18.87
N LEU A 494 17.54 19.63 -19.44
CA LEU A 494 16.27 20.22 -19.03
C LEU A 494 15.19 19.16 -19.06
N GLY A 495 14.36 19.12 -18.03
CA GLY A 495 13.21 18.24 -17.99
C GLY A 495 12.06 18.82 -17.19
N THR A 496 10.89 18.20 -17.30
CA THR A 496 9.73 18.52 -16.49
C THR A 496 8.93 17.26 -16.19
N THR A 497 8.44 17.17 -14.96
CA THR A 497 7.58 16.09 -14.50
C THR A 497 6.25 16.65 -14.03
N PHE A 498 5.15 16.08 -14.51
CA PHE A 498 3.80 16.45 -14.12
C PHE A 498 3.01 15.21 -13.71
N GLY A 499 2.65 15.12 -12.44
CA GLY A 499 1.80 14.05 -11.89
C GLY A 499 0.42 14.58 -11.56
N TYR A 500 -0.61 13.77 -11.79
CA TYR A 500 -1.99 14.11 -11.44
C TYR A 500 -2.74 12.89 -10.92
N THR A 501 -3.58 13.12 -9.90
CA THR A 501 -4.59 12.19 -9.38
C THR A 501 -5.86 13.00 -9.14
N ARG A 502 -6.92 12.76 -9.92
CA ARG A 502 -8.07 13.65 -10.05
C ARG A 502 -9.39 12.87 -10.08
N PRO A 503 -10.51 13.45 -9.62
CA PRO A 503 -11.86 12.86 -9.78
C PRO A 503 -12.29 12.67 -11.24
N ASN A 504 -11.72 13.49 -12.12
CA ASN A 504 -12.03 13.57 -13.54
C ASN A 504 -10.78 14.04 -14.31
N PHE A 505 -10.76 13.77 -15.60
CA PHE A 505 -9.71 14.26 -16.48
C PHE A 505 -10.34 14.85 -17.74
N LEU A 506 -9.97 16.09 -18.05
CA LEU A 506 -10.61 16.88 -19.11
C LEU A 506 -12.14 16.93 -18.94
N TRP A 507 -12.90 16.46 -19.93
CA TRP A 507 -14.36 16.39 -19.90
C TRP A 507 -14.90 14.97 -19.58
N LEU A 508 -14.03 14.00 -19.30
CA LEU A 508 -14.41 12.62 -19.02
C LEU A 508 -14.57 12.40 -17.51
N PRO A 509 -15.73 11.88 -17.06
CA PRO A 509 -15.95 11.58 -15.65
C PRO A 509 -15.19 10.32 -15.21
N GLY A 510 -14.88 10.26 -13.92
CA GLY A 510 -14.28 9.08 -13.29
C GLY A 510 -12.81 9.30 -12.93
N PRO A 511 -12.36 8.67 -11.83
CA PRO A 511 -11.07 8.95 -11.22
C PRO A 511 -9.94 8.61 -12.21
N ALA A 512 -9.04 9.58 -12.37
CA ALA A 512 -7.93 9.53 -13.30
C ALA A 512 -6.62 9.76 -12.57
N HIS A 513 -5.60 8.97 -12.91
CA HIS A 513 -4.25 9.20 -12.45
C HIS A 513 -3.25 9.05 -13.59
N GLY A 514 -2.17 9.81 -13.53
CA GLY A 514 -1.11 9.68 -14.52
C GLY A 514 0.13 10.49 -14.21
N ARG A 515 1.15 10.24 -15.00
CA ARG A 515 2.43 10.94 -14.97
C ARG A 515 2.85 11.33 -16.38
N PHE A 516 3.46 12.49 -16.48
CA PHE A 516 4.11 13.00 -17.68
C PHE A 516 5.54 13.35 -17.29
N ASP A 517 6.51 12.81 -18.01
CA ASP A 517 7.94 13.01 -17.77
C ASP A 517 8.62 13.28 -19.10
N ILE A 518 9.20 14.46 -19.24
CA ILE A 518 10.06 14.80 -20.35
C ILE A 518 11.41 15.18 -19.78
N TRP A 519 12.48 14.60 -20.32
CA TRP A 519 13.83 15.00 -19.99
C TRP A 519 14.73 14.88 -21.22
N GLY A 520 15.60 15.86 -21.43
CA GLY A 520 16.54 15.87 -22.54
C GLY A 520 17.80 16.67 -22.26
N ILE A 521 18.85 16.35 -23.03
CA ILE A 521 20.20 16.85 -22.87
C ILE A 521 20.80 17.20 -24.23
N ASN A 522 21.60 18.27 -24.27
CA ASN A 522 22.53 18.50 -25.35
C ASN A 522 23.86 17.82 -24.99
N ASP A 523 24.06 16.61 -25.52
CA ASP A 523 25.13 15.72 -25.13
C ASP A 523 26.33 15.86 -26.07
N THR A 524 27.49 16.16 -25.49
CA THR A 524 28.77 16.29 -26.20
C THR A 524 29.76 15.17 -25.86
N GLY A 525 29.37 14.22 -25.00
CA GLY A 525 30.21 13.14 -24.52
C GLY A 525 30.08 11.83 -25.32
N LEU A 526 30.73 10.77 -24.81
CA LEU A 526 30.68 9.41 -25.35
C LEU A 526 29.97 8.48 -24.37
N ASP A 527 29.07 7.62 -24.84
CA ASP A 527 28.35 6.68 -23.97
C ASP A 527 29.24 5.61 -23.39
N ASN A 528 29.00 5.32 -22.11
CA ASN A 528 29.60 4.22 -21.40
C ASN A 528 28.51 3.33 -20.80
N LEU A 529 28.22 2.27 -21.54
CA LEU A 529 27.19 1.27 -21.25
C LEU A 529 27.80 0.00 -20.63
N GLY A 530 29.10 0.02 -20.33
CA GLY A 530 29.83 -1.10 -19.72
C GLY A 530 30.55 -2.02 -20.70
N ALA A 531 31.46 -2.83 -20.17
CA ALA A 531 32.22 -3.86 -20.89
C ALA A 531 32.86 -3.37 -22.22
N ASP A 532 32.37 -3.85 -23.36
CA ASP A 532 32.84 -3.53 -24.71
C ASP A 532 32.28 -2.19 -25.26
N ARG A 533 31.38 -1.53 -24.53
CA ARG A 533 30.64 -0.31 -24.92
C ARG A 533 30.94 0.89 -24.01
N ARG A 534 32.22 1.15 -23.73
CA ARG A 534 32.64 2.25 -22.82
C ARG A 534 32.85 3.60 -23.50
N ALA A 535 32.86 3.65 -24.82
CA ALA A 535 33.19 4.84 -25.61
C ALA A 535 32.43 4.86 -26.94
N LEU A 536 31.10 4.88 -26.88
CA LEU A 536 30.25 4.94 -28.06
C LEU A 536 29.92 6.39 -28.42
N ILE A 537 29.88 6.68 -29.71
CA ILE A 537 29.41 7.98 -30.21
C ILE A 537 27.87 7.92 -30.22
N PRO A 538 27.16 8.82 -29.52
CA PRO A 538 25.70 8.88 -29.58
C PRO A 538 25.19 9.11 -31.02
N GLU A 539 24.04 8.56 -31.38
CA GLU A 539 23.49 8.70 -32.74
C GLU A 539 22.99 10.14 -33.00
N GLU A 540 22.58 10.82 -31.94
CA GLU A 540 22.04 12.18 -31.94
C GLU A 540 22.72 13.02 -30.86
N GLN A 541 22.96 14.30 -31.14
CA GLN A 541 23.53 15.24 -30.15
C GLN A 541 22.47 15.71 -29.14
N TYR A 542 21.24 15.95 -29.59
CA TYR A 542 20.11 16.26 -28.71
C TYR A 542 19.40 14.97 -28.39
N ARG A 543 19.48 14.54 -27.13
CA ARG A 543 18.95 13.25 -26.68
C ARG A 543 17.87 13.49 -25.64
N GLY A 544 16.90 12.60 -25.56
CA GLY A 544 15.76 12.81 -24.69
C GLY A 544 14.75 11.68 -24.71
N ARG A 545 13.86 11.72 -23.71
CA ARG A 545 12.63 10.93 -23.67
C ARG A 545 11.43 11.81 -23.35
N ALA A 546 10.27 11.37 -23.81
CA ALA A 546 8.97 11.87 -23.39
C ALA A 546 8.07 10.67 -23.09
N LEU A 547 7.67 10.54 -21.83
CA LEU A 547 6.81 9.48 -21.32
C LEU A 547 5.54 10.09 -20.73
N TRP A 548 4.39 9.71 -21.26
CA TRP A 548 3.09 9.98 -20.68
C TRP A 548 2.39 8.67 -20.36
N GLN A 549 1.91 8.53 -19.13
CA GLN A 549 1.11 7.39 -18.70
C GLN A 549 -0.17 7.90 -18.05
N HIS A 550 -1.30 7.35 -18.48
CA HIS A 550 -2.63 7.73 -18.05
C HIS A 550 -3.47 6.48 -17.80
N ARG A 551 -4.20 6.47 -16.69
CA ARG A 551 -5.29 5.53 -16.47
C ARG A 551 -6.46 6.25 -15.84
N GLN A 552 -7.64 5.97 -16.37
CA GLN A 552 -8.90 6.51 -15.90
C GLN A 552 -9.94 5.40 -15.79
N TYR A 553 -10.60 5.32 -14.63
CA TYR A 553 -11.72 4.41 -14.42
C TYR A 553 -13.01 5.14 -14.77
N LEU A 554 -13.65 4.67 -15.83
CA LEU A 554 -14.94 5.20 -16.29
C LEU A 554 -16.05 4.38 -15.62
N GLY A 555 -17.20 5.00 -15.35
CA GLY A 555 -18.35 4.31 -14.72
C GLY A 555 -18.76 3.03 -15.45
N SER A 556 -19.47 2.13 -14.76
CA SER A 556 -19.98 0.85 -15.33
C SER A 556 -18.90 -0.17 -15.74
N GLY A 557 -17.76 -0.15 -15.05
CA GLY A 557 -16.69 -1.15 -15.19
C GLY A 557 -15.73 -0.91 -16.36
N TYR A 558 -15.73 0.30 -16.92
CA TYR A 558 -14.84 0.71 -18.01
C TYR A 558 -13.52 1.26 -17.46
N GLN A 559 -12.42 1.01 -18.16
CA GLN A 559 -11.09 1.52 -17.85
C GLN A 559 -10.44 2.00 -19.15
N LEU A 560 -10.01 3.25 -19.18
CA LEU A 560 -9.20 3.82 -20.26
C LEU A 560 -7.75 3.85 -19.78
N THR A 561 -6.85 3.22 -20.53
CA THR A 561 -5.40 3.29 -20.32
C THR A 561 -4.79 3.94 -21.56
N ALA A 562 -3.87 4.89 -21.40
CA ALA A 562 -3.11 5.46 -22.51
C ALA A 562 -1.65 5.65 -22.11
N GLU A 563 -0.75 5.39 -23.06
CA GLU A 563 0.69 5.57 -22.89
C GLU A 563 1.27 6.22 -24.15
N VAL A 564 2.22 7.12 -23.97
CA VAL A 564 3.04 7.68 -25.05
C VAL A 564 4.48 7.63 -24.58
N GLY A 565 5.25 6.69 -25.12
CA GLY A 565 6.68 6.52 -24.90
C GLY A 565 7.46 6.89 -26.16
N TYR A 566 8.15 8.03 -26.13
CA TYR A 566 9.03 8.48 -27.20
C TYR A 566 10.45 8.63 -26.68
N VAL A 567 11.39 7.94 -27.33
CA VAL A 567 12.81 8.00 -27.03
C VAL A 567 13.55 8.43 -28.30
N ARG A 568 14.47 9.37 -28.15
CA ARG A 568 15.13 9.98 -29.31
C ARG A 568 16.11 9.02 -30.02
N GLU A 569 16.82 8.20 -29.27
CA GLU A 569 17.82 7.26 -29.79
C GLU A 569 18.02 6.06 -28.85
N ARG A 570 18.56 4.96 -29.40
CA ARG A 570 18.54 3.62 -28.80
C ARG A 570 19.27 3.47 -27.46
N ASN A 571 20.34 4.23 -27.24
CA ASN A 571 21.22 4.07 -26.07
C ASN A 571 20.82 4.99 -24.91
N PHE A 572 19.81 5.83 -25.11
CA PHE A 572 19.46 6.89 -24.17
C PHE A 572 18.95 6.36 -22.83
N LEU A 573 18.01 5.41 -22.86
CA LEU A 573 17.46 4.81 -21.66
C LEU A 573 18.54 4.03 -20.90
N GLU A 574 19.34 3.21 -21.58
CA GLU A 574 20.44 2.45 -20.97
C GLU A 574 21.50 3.37 -20.32
N SER A 575 21.76 4.55 -20.90
CA SER A 575 22.71 5.54 -20.35
C SER A 575 22.17 6.27 -19.12
N TYR A 576 21.00 6.90 -19.25
CA TYR A 576 20.49 7.88 -18.28
C TYR A 576 19.42 7.31 -17.34
N PHE A 577 18.72 6.26 -17.76
CA PHE A 577 17.60 5.63 -17.08
C PHE A 577 17.78 4.11 -16.96
N GLU A 578 19.01 3.62 -16.76
CA GLU A 578 19.36 2.19 -16.73
C GLU A 578 18.44 1.36 -15.83
N ASN A 579 18.13 1.84 -14.63
CA ASN A 579 17.25 1.09 -13.73
C ASN A 579 15.85 0.92 -14.31
N SER A 580 15.33 1.93 -15.02
CA SER A 580 14.04 1.83 -15.69
C SER A 580 14.14 0.93 -16.93
N TRP A 581 15.22 1.03 -17.70
CA TRP A 581 15.51 0.16 -18.85
C TRP A 581 15.60 -1.33 -18.48
N ASP A 582 16.18 -1.66 -17.33
CA ASP A 582 16.41 -3.04 -16.89
C ASP A 582 15.22 -3.66 -16.12
N GLN A 583 14.35 -2.85 -15.52
CA GLN A 583 13.36 -3.32 -14.52
C GLN A 583 11.93 -2.81 -14.72
N GLU A 584 11.73 -1.71 -15.43
CA GLU A 584 10.38 -1.21 -15.72
C GLU A 584 9.88 -1.81 -17.05
N LYS A 585 8.55 -1.81 -17.24
CA LYS A 585 7.92 -2.16 -18.51
C LYS A 585 8.44 -1.23 -19.62
N ASP A 586 8.64 -1.79 -20.82
CA ASP A 586 8.97 -1.04 -22.03
C ASP A 586 8.03 0.15 -22.28
N GLU A 587 8.62 1.25 -22.71
CA GLU A 587 7.91 2.49 -23.05
C GLU A 587 7.19 2.32 -24.40
N SER A 588 5.88 2.09 -24.37
CA SER A 588 5.06 1.89 -25.56
C SER A 588 4.21 3.11 -25.91
N THR A 589 3.64 3.16 -27.12
CA THR A 589 2.67 4.22 -27.48
C THR A 589 1.36 3.60 -27.94
N GLY A 590 0.32 3.78 -27.15
CA GLY A 590 -0.97 3.17 -27.41
C GLY A 590 -2.09 3.61 -26.48
N VAL A 591 -3.30 3.16 -26.78
CA VAL A 591 -4.51 3.39 -26.00
C VAL A 591 -5.33 2.11 -25.91
N GLU A 592 -5.85 1.81 -24.73
CA GLU A 592 -6.73 0.68 -24.45
C GLU A 592 -8.01 1.17 -23.76
N LEU A 593 -9.16 0.79 -24.30
CA LEU A 593 -10.43 0.86 -23.60
C LEU A 593 -10.87 -0.56 -23.23
N LYS A 594 -10.91 -0.85 -21.93
CA LYS A 594 -11.27 -2.15 -21.39
C LYS A 594 -12.56 -2.07 -20.58
N ARG A 595 -13.35 -3.13 -20.57
CA ARG A 595 -14.50 -3.28 -19.68
C ARG A 595 -14.49 -4.63 -18.98
N TYR A 596 -14.70 -4.62 -17.68
CA TYR A 596 -14.95 -5.82 -16.88
C TYR A 596 -16.45 -5.99 -16.65
N TYR A 597 -16.95 -7.22 -16.84
CA TYR A 597 -18.35 -7.55 -16.61
C TYR A 597 -18.48 -8.98 -16.06
N GLY A 598 -18.66 -9.10 -14.75
CA GLY A 598 -18.73 -10.39 -14.07
C GLY A 598 -17.44 -11.18 -14.25
N ASN A 599 -17.53 -12.32 -14.91
CA ASN A 599 -16.43 -13.23 -15.21
C ASN A 599 -15.87 -13.08 -16.64
N SER A 600 -16.28 -12.02 -17.36
CA SER A 600 -15.84 -11.69 -18.71
C SER A 600 -15.22 -10.30 -18.76
N SER A 601 -14.30 -10.10 -19.71
CA SER A 601 -13.81 -8.78 -20.08
C SER A 601 -13.67 -8.66 -21.58
N TRP A 602 -13.83 -7.45 -22.10
CA TRP A 602 -13.39 -7.11 -23.46
C TRP A 602 -12.51 -5.87 -23.45
N ALA A 603 -11.60 -5.77 -24.40
CA ALA A 603 -10.72 -4.61 -24.58
C ALA A 603 -10.61 -4.25 -26.06
N ILE A 604 -10.59 -2.96 -26.37
CA ILE A 604 -10.20 -2.46 -27.69
C ILE A 604 -8.92 -1.66 -27.49
N SER A 605 -7.84 -2.05 -28.18
CA SER A 605 -6.55 -1.38 -28.11
C SER A 605 -6.08 -0.89 -29.48
N SER A 606 -5.22 0.12 -29.46
CA SER A 606 -4.46 0.52 -30.63
C SER A 606 -3.08 0.98 -30.21
N ASP A 607 -2.07 0.47 -30.91
CA ASP A 607 -0.66 0.67 -30.59
C ASP A 607 0.07 1.11 -31.85
N VAL A 608 0.97 2.08 -31.72
CA VAL A 608 1.77 2.63 -32.81
C VAL A 608 3.23 2.67 -32.41
N ARG A 609 4.11 2.39 -33.36
CA ARG A 609 5.55 2.39 -33.14
C ARG A 609 6.10 3.80 -33.40
N LEU A 610 6.55 4.47 -32.35
CA LEU A 610 7.26 5.75 -32.46
C LEU A 610 8.78 5.59 -32.53
N ASN A 611 9.32 4.52 -31.96
CA ASN A 611 10.76 4.28 -31.81
C ASN A 611 11.21 3.19 -32.81
N ASP A 612 11.96 3.57 -33.84
CA ASP A 612 12.30 2.68 -34.96
C ASP A 612 13.48 1.72 -34.69
N PHE A 613 14.11 1.84 -33.53
CA PHE A 613 15.18 0.98 -33.07
C PHE A 613 14.73 -0.18 -32.19
N PHE A 614 13.44 -0.27 -31.84
CA PHE A 614 12.82 -1.42 -31.18
C PHE A 614 11.96 -2.21 -32.17
N THR A 615 11.94 -3.53 -32.06
CA THR A 615 11.00 -4.35 -32.83
C THR A 615 9.65 -4.28 -32.12
N GLN A 616 8.63 -3.74 -32.77
CA GLN A 616 7.33 -3.51 -32.13
C GLN A 616 6.19 -3.78 -33.12
N THR A 617 5.08 -4.29 -32.60
CA THR A 617 3.85 -4.51 -33.36
C THR A 617 2.91 -3.31 -33.23
N GLU A 618 2.45 -2.78 -34.36
CA GLU A 618 1.36 -1.81 -34.40
C GLU A 618 0.02 -2.56 -34.47
N TRP A 619 -0.89 -2.31 -33.51
CA TRP A 619 -2.24 -2.87 -33.48
C TRP A 619 -3.26 -1.81 -33.93
N LEU A 620 -4.04 -2.08 -35.00
CA LEU A 620 -4.78 -1.03 -35.73
C LEU A 620 -6.26 -1.36 -36.09
N PRO A 621 -7.23 -1.33 -35.16
CA PRO A 621 -7.12 -1.66 -33.73
C PRO A 621 -7.13 -3.19 -33.51
N ARG A 622 -7.05 -3.61 -32.25
CA ARG A 622 -7.32 -4.98 -31.81
C ARG A 622 -8.51 -5.00 -30.85
N LEU A 623 -9.31 -6.06 -30.93
CA LEU A 623 -10.38 -6.39 -29.98
C LEU A 623 -10.03 -7.70 -29.29
N ASP A 624 -10.02 -7.72 -27.96
CA ASP A 624 -9.87 -8.90 -27.12
C ASP A 624 -11.15 -9.17 -26.33
N HIS A 625 -11.43 -10.45 -26.12
CA HIS A 625 -12.49 -10.92 -25.25
C HIS A 625 -11.99 -12.12 -24.43
N THR A 626 -12.12 -12.04 -23.11
CA THR A 626 -11.75 -13.08 -22.15
C THR A 626 -12.97 -13.47 -21.34
N LEU A 627 -13.13 -14.77 -21.08
CA LEU A 627 -14.15 -15.36 -20.20
C LEU A 627 -13.46 -16.37 -19.31
N ILE A 628 -13.57 -16.25 -17.99
CA ILE A 628 -12.93 -17.17 -17.04
C ILE A 628 -13.99 -17.77 -16.12
N GLY A 629 -13.91 -19.06 -15.83
CA GLY A 629 -14.72 -19.68 -14.79
C GLY A 629 -16.23 -19.74 -15.09
N GLN A 630 -16.64 -19.81 -16.37
CA GLN A 630 -18.05 -19.91 -16.72
C GLN A 630 -18.58 -21.31 -16.40
N SER A 631 -19.49 -21.41 -15.42
CA SER A 631 -20.15 -22.68 -15.11
C SER A 631 -21.05 -23.13 -16.27
N LEU A 632 -20.97 -24.42 -16.60
CA LEU A 632 -21.82 -25.13 -17.54
C LEU A 632 -22.43 -26.37 -16.87
N PHE A 633 -23.62 -26.76 -17.31
CA PHE A 633 -24.33 -27.97 -16.86
C PHE A 633 -24.44 -28.11 -15.34
N ALA A 634 -24.92 -27.06 -14.65
CA ALA A 634 -25.08 -27.03 -13.19
C ALA A 634 -23.77 -27.33 -12.43
N ASP A 635 -22.71 -26.58 -12.76
CA ASP A 635 -21.39 -26.63 -12.13
C ASP A 635 -20.59 -27.93 -12.35
N TRP A 636 -20.97 -28.74 -13.34
CA TRP A 636 -20.21 -29.94 -13.70
C TRP A 636 -18.97 -29.62 -14.54
N LEU A 637 -19.09 -28.63 -15.43
CA LEU A 637 -18.01 -28.20 -16.30
C LEU A 637 -17.74 -26.71 -16.07
N THR A 638 -16.47 -26.34 -16.14
CA THR A 638 -16.05 -24.94 -16.13
C THR A 638 -15.47 -24.58 -17.49
N TRP A 639 -15.93 -23.48 -18.07
CA TRP A 639 -15.50 -22.99 -19.37
C TRP A 639 -14.66 -21.73 -19.23
N ASN A 640 -13.48 -21.75 -19.85
CA ASN A 640 -12.59 -20.62 -19.98
C ASN A 640 -12.34 -20.34 -21.47
N ALA A 641 -12.22 -19.07 -21.85
CA ALA A 641 -12.03 -18.66 -23.22
C ALA A 641 -11.22 -17.36 -23.32
N HIS A 642 -10.42 -17.25 -24.37
CA HIS A 642 -9.86 -15.99 -24.85
C HIS A 642 -9.98 -15.96 -26.36
N SER A 643 -10.33 -14.81 -26.91
CA SER A 643 -10.44 -14.63 -28.35
C SER A 643 -10.11 -13.20 -28.70
N HIS A 644 -9.39 -13.01 -29.79
CA HIS A 644 -9.03 -11.69 -30.27
C HIS A 644 -9.05 -11.62 -31.78
N VAL A 645 -9.18 -10.39 -32.28
CA VAL A 645 -9.08 -10.05 -33.69
C VAL A 645 -8.54 -8.64 -33.82
N GLY A 646 -7.52 -8.47 -34.65
CA GLY A 646 -6.93 -7.17 -34.92
C GLY A 646 -6.20 -7.15 -36.26
N TYR A 647 -5.82 -5.94 -36.67
CA TYR A 647 -4.86 -5.76 -37.76
C TYR A 647 -3.49 -5.47 -37.14
N ALA A 648 -2.54 -6.36 -37.33
CA ALA A 648 -1.20 -6.27 -36.79
C ALA A 648 -0.22 -5.86 -37.89
N ARG A 649 0.75 -5.00 -37.55
CA ARG A 649 1.94 -4.73 -38.38
C ARG A 649 3.18 -4.81 -37.52
N LEU A 650 3.92 -5.91 -37.64
CA LEU A 650 5.21 -6.09 -37.00
C LEU A 650 6.28 -5.33 -37.78
N LYS A 651 6.97 -4.41 -37.10
CA LYS A 651 8.12 -3.69 -37.66
C LYS A 651 9.38 -4.04 -36.88
N THR A 652 10.45 -4.37 -37.59
CA THR A 652 11.71 -4.79 -37.01
C THR A 652 12.63 -3.62 -36.66
N ALA A 653 13.45 -3.80 -35.63
CA ALA A 653 14.45 -2.85 -35.18
C ALA A 653 15.42 -2.45 -36.30
N VAL A 654 15.64 -1.14 -36.47
CA VAL A 654 16.65 -0.61 -37.39
C VAL A 654 18.05 -0.82 -36.79
N ALA A 655 18.98 -1.29 -37.62
CA ALA A 655 20.37 -1.49 -37.22
C ALA A 655 21.03 -0.18 -36.71
N PRO A 656 22.05 -0.26 -35.82
CA PRO A 656 22.80 0.90 -35.36
C PRO A 656 23.41 1.72 -36.51
N THR A 657 23.65 3.01 -36.25
CA THR A 657 24.33 3.88 -37.22
C THR A 657 25.78 3.47 -37.45
N ALA A 658 26.32 3.82 -38.63
CA ALA A 658 27.72 3.57 -38.99
C ALA A 658 28.74 4.37 -38.14
N LEU A 659 28.29 5.21 -37.20
CA LEU A 659 29.14 5.93 -36.25
C LEU A 659 29.91 4.97 -35.33
N ASN A 660 29.33 3.81 -35.01
CA ASN A 660 29.96 2.77 -34.19
C ASN A 660 30.06 1.44 -34.98
N PRO A 661 31.11 1.24 -35.80
CA PRO A 661 31.22 0.05 -36.68
C PRO A 661 31.18 -1.30 -35.94
N THR A 662 31.68 -1.34 -34.70
CA THR A 662 31.61 -2.53 -33.85
C THR A 662 30.17 -2.89 -33.48
N GLU A 663 29.33 -1.89 -33.16
CA GLU A 663 27.91 -2.15 -32.86
C GLU A 663 27.16 -2.65 -34.10
N VAL A 664 27.44 -2.07 -35.27
CA VAL A 664 26.87 -2.52 -36.54
C VAL A 664 27.27 -3.96 -36.85
N ALA A 665 28.55 -4.30 -36.69
CA ALA A 665 29.05 -5.65 -36.92
C ALA A 665 28.46 -6.67 -35.92
N SER A 666 28.03 -6.20 -34.76
CA SER A 666 27.46 -7.03 -33.70
C SER A 666 25.95 -7.23 -33.79
N PHE A 667 25.23 -6.44 -34.59
CA PHE A 667 23.78 -6.49 -34.70
C PHE A 667 23.30 -7.61 -35.62
N SER A 668 22.50 -8.54 -35.08
CA SER A 668 21.79 -9.57 -35.85
C SER A 668 20.33 -9.63 -35.41
N PRO A 669 19.35 -9.52 -36.33
CA PRO A 669 17.95 -9.77 -35.99
C PRO A 669 17.73 -11.20 -35.46
N LEU A 670 16.72 -11.37 -34.61
CA LEU A 670 16.28 -12.68 -34.10
C LEU A 670 15.47 -13.42 -35.17
N ALA A 671 15.33 -14.74 -35.04
CA ALA A 671 14.75 -15.59 -36.09
C ALA A 671 13.30 -15.21 -36.48
N TRP A 672 12.52 -14.73 -35.52
CA TRP A 672 11.13 -14.30 -35.72
C TRP A 672 10.99 -12.84 -36.14
N GLU A 673 12.07 -12.05 -36.16
CA GLU A 673 12.05 -10.62 -36.53
C GLU A 673 11.93 -10.45 -38.04
N THR A 674 10.74 -10.72 -38.56
CA THR A 674 10.40 -10.56 -39.97
C THR A 674 9.29 -9.53 -40.12
N PRO A 675 9.49 -8.43 -40.87
CA PRO A 675 8.42 -7.47 -41.14
C PRO A 675 7.22 -8.16 -41.78
N SER A 676 6.07 -8.09 -41.11
CA SER A 676 4.86 -8.82 -41.47
C SER A 676 3.62 -8.00 -41.10
N GLU A 677 2.57 -8.04 -41.90
CA GLU A 677 1.30 -7.37 -41.60
C GLU A 677 0.06 -8.18 -41.99
N GLY A 678 -1.07 -7.89 -41.35
CA GLY A 678 -2.36 -8.41 -41.75
C GLY A 678 -3.31 -8.70 -40.60
N ILE A 679 -4.37 -9.45 -40.89
CA ILE A 679 -5.35 -9.85 -39.88
C ILE A 679 -4.71 -10.89 -38.96
N HIS A 680 -4.72 -10.61 -37.67
CA HIS A 680 -4.30 -11.51 -36.61
C HIS A 680 -5.52 -11.80 -35.74
N ALA A 681 -5.94 -13.06 -35.71
CA ALA A 681 -7.15 -13.46 -35.01
C ALA A 681 -6.97 -14.85 -34.38
N ALA A 682 -7.45 -15.01 -33.15
CA ALA A 682 -7.48 -16.31 -32.51
C ALA A 682 -8.72 -16.52 -31.64
N THR A 683 -9.02 -17.78 -31.38
CA THR A 683 -9.94 -18.19 -30.32
C THR A 683 -9.38 -19.43 -29.65
N ARG A 684 -9.11 -19.34 -28.34
CA ARG A 684 -8.65 -20.43 -27.48
C ARG A 684 -9.71 -20.71 -26.42
N GLN A 685 -10.06 -21.98 -26.26
CA GLN A 685 -11.18 -22.44 -25.45
C GLN A 685 -10.73 -23.62 -24.59
N GLU A 686 -11.03 -23.61 -23.29
CA GLU A 686 -10.72 -24.68 -22.34
C GLU A 686 -11.96 -25.09 -21.55
N ILE A 687 -12.18 -26.40 -21.43
CA ILE A 687 -13.24 -26.99 -20.63
C ILE A 687 -12.62 -27.88 -19.56
N ASP A 688 -12.93 -27.58 -18.30
CA ASP A 688 -12.47 -28.31 -17.13
C ASP A 688 -13.59 -29.17 -16.52
N LEU A 689 -13.24 -30.37 -16.05
CA LEU A 689 -14.13 -31.28 -15.32
C LEU A 689 -13.60 -31.54 -13.90
N PRO A 690 -13.83 -30.63 -12.93
CA PRO A 690 -13.28 -30.79 -11.58
C PRO A 690 -14.04 -31.85 -10.76
N PHE A 691 -13.32 -32.79 -10.14
CA PHE A 691 -13.90 -33.69 -9.13
C PHE A 691 -12.89 -34.10 -8.05
N ASN A 692 -13.41 -34.61 -6.93
CA ASN A 692 -12.60 -35.07 -5.80
C ASN A 692 -12.54 -36.61 -5.78
N LEU A 693 -11.34 -37.17 -5.77
CA LEU A 693 -11.08 -38.59 -5.51
C LEU A 693 -10.48 -38.75 -4.11
N GLY A 694 -11.35 -38.85 -3.10
CA GLY A 694 -10.95 -38.86 -1.70
C GLY A 694 -10.25 -37.53 -1.33
N PRO A 695 -9.00 -37.56 -0.83
CA PRO A 695 -8.25 -36.34 -0.52
C PRO A 695 -7.62 -35.68 -1.76
N THR A 696 -7.64 -36.34 -2.93
CA THR A 696 -7.00 -35.84 -4.15
C THR A 696 -8.00 -35.07 -4.99
N LYS A 697 -7.65 -33.84 -5.41
CA LYS A 697 -8.39 -33.11 -6.43
C LYS A 697 -7.88 -33.52 -7.80
N ILE A 698 -8.78 -33.81 -8.75
CA ILE A 698 -8.44 -34.21 -10.11
C ILE A 698 -9.26 -33.36 -11.07
N VAL A 699 -8.60 -32.78 -12.07
CA VAL A 699 -9.23 -31.92 -13.09
C VAL A 699 -8.72 -32.34 -14.47
N PRO A 700 -9.41 -33.26 -15.15
CA PRO A 700 -9.24 -33.44 -16.58
C PRO A 700 -9.72 -32.18 -17.31
N TYR A 701 -9.01 -31.80 -18.36
CA TYR A 701 -9.34 -30.65 -19.18
C TYR A 701 -9.11 -30.94 -20.66
N ALA A 702 -9.82 -30.19 -21.50
CA ALA A 702 -9.64 -30.17 -22.94
C ALA A 702 -9.56 -28.73 -23.42
N LEU A 703 -8.52 -28.41 -24.19
CA LEU A 703 -8.25 -27.09 -24.73
C LEU A 703 -8.15 -27.18 -26.26
N GLY A 704 -8.72 -26.20 -26.97
CA GLY A 704 -8.58 -26.07 -28.42
C GLY A 704 -8.38 -24.62 -28.86
N GLU A 705 -7.66 -24.44 -29.97
CA GLU A 705 -7.40 -23.13 -30.57
C GLU A 705 -7.57 -23.16 -32.09
N LEU A 706 -8.10 -22.06 -32.62
CA LEU A 706 -7.92 -21.66 -34.02
C LEU A 706 -7.21 -20.32 -34.05
N PHE A 707 -6.08 -20.26 -34.76
CA PHE A 707 -5.23 -19.08 -34.89
C PHE A 707 -4.98 -18.75 -36.36
N GLN A 708 -5.13 -17.49 -36.74
CA GLN A 708 -4.99 -16.97 -38.09
C GLN A 708 -4.03 -15.78 -38.10
N VAL A 709 -3.04 -15.83 -38.99
CA VAL A 709 -2.18 -14.68 -39.31
C VAL A 709 -2.32 -14.30 -40.78
N GLY A 710 -2.23 -13.01 -41.06
CA GLY A 710 -2.26 -12.48 -42.43
C GLY A 710 -0.96 -12.75 -43.18
N GLU A 711 0.17 -12.54 -42.51
CA GLU A 711 1.50 -12.86 -43.01
C GLU A 711 2.28 -13.65 -41.96
N ASP A 712 2.78 -14.80 -42.38
CA ASP A 712 3.76 -15.63 -41.68
C ASP A 712 5.20 -15.18 -42.04
N ILE A 713 6.25 -15.84 -41.54
CA ILE A 713 7.65 -15.45 -41.84
C ILE A 713 7.99 -15.53 -43.35
N THR A 714 7.17 -16.22 -44.15
CA THR A 714 7.29 -16.33 -45.61
C THR A 714 6.36 -15.39 -46.36
N GLN A 715 5.70 -14.46 -45.64
CA GLN A 715 4.72 -13.50 -46.14
C GLN A 715 3.48 -14.16 -46.76
N GLN A 716 3.07 -15.30 -46.20
CA GLN A 716 1.87 -16.01 -46.61
C GLN A 716 0.82 -16.03 -45.51
N GLN A 717 -0.45 -16.03 -45.91
CA GLN A 717 -1.56 -16.21 -44.98
C GLN A 717 -1.55 -17.64 -44.43
N ARG A 718 -1.63 -17.79 -43.11
CA ARG A 718 -1.58 -19.10 -42.44
C ARG A 718 -2.60 -19.23 -41.33
N THR A 719 -3.11 -20.45 -41.16
CA THR A 719 -4.05 -20.83 -40.09
C THR A 719 -3.49 -22.04 -39.34
N ARG A 720 -3.44 -21.96 -38.01
CA ARG A 720 -3.16 -23.10 -37.12
C ARG A 720 -4.43 -23.56 -36.41
N ALA A 721 -4.62 -24.87 -36.38
CA ALA A 721 -5.50 -25.54 -35.45
C ALA A 721 -4.63 -26.31 -34.44
N TYR A 722 -4.93 -26.12 -33.17
CA TYR A 722 -4.19 -26.71 -32.05
C TYR A 722 -5.17 -27.31 -31.05
N GLY A 723 -4.81 -28.45 -30.46
CA GLY A 723 -5.61 -29.12 -29.44
C GLY A 723 -4.73 -29.70 -28.35
N GLN A 724 -5.23 -29.63 -27.11
CA GLN A 724 -4.55 -30.17 -25.93
C GLN A 724 -5.54 -30.90 -25.02
N LEU A 725 -5.11 -32.05 -24.51
CA LEU A 725 -5.81 -32.81 -23.47
C LEU A 725 -4.88 -32.96 -22.28
N GLY A 726 -5.41 -32.82 -21.07
CA GLY A 726 -4.60 -32.98 -19.88
C GLY A 726 -5.38 -33.35 -18.63
N VAL A 727 -4.64 -33.67 -17.58
CA VAL A 727 -5.17 -33.94 -16.24
C VAL A 727 -4.27 -33.27 -15.22
N ARG A 728 -4.85 -32.40 -14.40
CA ARG A 728 -4.20 -31.75 -13.25
C ARG A 728 -4.62 -32.45 -11.96
N THR A 729 -3.68 -32.68 -11.04
CA THR A 729 -3.95 -33.30 -9.73
C THR A 729 -3.26 -32.58 -8.58
N SER A 730 -3.90 -32.59 -7.42
CA SER A 730 -3.35 -32.02 -6.17
C SER A 730 -3.71 -32.91 -4.97
N LEU A 731 -2.69 -33.37 -4.24
CA LEU A 731 -2.82 -34.20 -3.03
C LEU A 731 -2.12 -33.52 -1.84
N PRO A 732 -2.87 -32.90 -0.91
CA PRO A 732 -2.32 -32.42 0.34
C PRO A 732 -2.22 -33.53 1.39
N ILE A 733 -1.06 -33.66 2.03
CA ILE A 733 -0.83 -34.51 3.21
C ILE A 733 -0.16 -33.70 4.33
N TRP A 734 -0.38 -34.08 5.58
CA TRP A 734 0.33 -33.46 6.69
C TRP A 734 0.50 -34.41 7.88
N ARG A 735 1.48 -34.12 8.73
CA ARG A 735 1.69 -34.78 10.01
C ARG A 735 2.22 -33.78 11.03
N ALA A 736 1.72 -33.84 12.26
CA ALA A 736 2.25 -33.05 13.37
C ALA A 736 2.79 -33.95 14.48
N ASP A 737 3.90 -33.52 15.09
CA ASP A 737 4.49 -34.11 16.29
C ASP A 737 4.75 -33.00 17.33
N PRO A 738 3.94 -32.91 18.40
CA PRO A 738 4.11 -31.90 19.43
C PRO A 738 5.34 -32.16 20.33
N ASN A 739 5.93 -33.36 20.27
CA ASN A 739 7.05 -33.72 21.16
C ASN A 739 8.41 -33.26 20.63
N VAL A 740 8.49 -32.79 19.38
CA VAL A 740 9.71 -32.24 18.81
C VAL A 740 9.94 -30.85 19.40
N GLN A 741 10.89 -30.74 20.32
CA GLN A 741 11.25 -29.48 20.97
C GLN A 741 12.77 -29.26 20.89
N SER A 742 13.19 -28.03 20.65
CA SER A 742 14.62 -27.66 20.64
C SER A 742 14.79 -26.18 20.91
N GLU A 743 15.54 -25.84 21.97
CA GLU A 743 15.90 -24.44 22.23
C GLU A 743 16.89 -23.90 21.18
N LEU A 744 17.85 -24.73 20.74
CA LEU A 744 18.87 -24.33 19.76
C LEU A 744 18.25 -23.93 18.41
N PHE A 745 17.27 -24.72 17.95
CA PHE A 745 16.59 -24.47 16.67
C PHE A 745 15.29 -23.67 16.83
N ASN A 746 14.98 -23.24 18.06
CA ASN A 746 13.74 -22.54 18.42
C ASN A 746 12.48 -23.25 17.90
N LEU A 747 12.38 -24.54 18.25
CA LEU A 747 11.29 -25.44 17.90
C LEU A 747 10.42 -25.74 19.11
N ASN A 748 9.11 -25.52 18.98
CA ASN A 748 8.09 -26.00 19.90
C ASN A 748 6.98 -26.72 19.11
N GLY A 749 7.12 -28.04 19.00
CA GLY A 749 6.34 -28.88 18.09
C GLY A 749 6.73 -28.69 16.64
N LEU A 750 6.46 -29.71 15.81
CA LEU A 750 6.73 -29.68 14.38
C LEU A 750 5.56 -30.23 13.59
N ALA A 751 5.02 -29.44 12.67
CA ALA A 751 4.05 -29.88 11.68
C ALA A 751 4.67 -29.85 10.29
N HIS A 752 4.64 -30.96 9.56
CA HIS A 752 5.09 -31.04 8.18
C HIS A 752 3.86 -31.15 7.27
N LYS A 753 3.70 -30.20 6.36
CA LYS A 753 2.66 -30.15 5.33
C LYS A 753 3.33 -30.34 3.97
N VAL A 754 2.79 -31.24 3.16
CA VAL A 754 3.27 -31.52 1.81
C VAL A 754 2.08 -31.47 0.85
N VAL A 755 2.23 -30.78 -0.28
CA VAL A 755 1.28 -30.85 -1.40
C VAL A 755 2.01 -31.46 -2.60
N PHE A 756 1.52 -32.59 -3.08
CA PHE A 756 1.96 -33.17 -4.34
C PHE A 756 1.07 -32.64 -5.46
N GLU A 757 1.68 -32.05 -6.46
CA GLU A 757 1.02 -31.50 -7.65
C GLU A 757 1.52 -32.27 -8.87
N SER A 758 0.63 -32.57 -9.80
CA SER A 758 1.05 -33.04 -11.13
C SER A 758 0.12 -32.58 -12.23
N GLU A 759 0.69 -32.37 -13.40
CA GLU A 759 -0.04 -32.09 -14.63
C GLU A 759 0.52 -32.94 -15.76
N PHE A 760 -0.31 -33.81 -16.30
CA PHE A 760 -0.03 -34.46 -17.58
C PHE A 760 -0.75 -33.71 -18.69
N LEU A 761 -0.06 -33.44 -19.79
CA LEU A 761 -0.64 -32.89 -21.01
C LEU A 761 -0.11 -33.61 -22.24
N TRP A 762 -0.97 -33.67 -23.25
CA TRP A 762 -0.66 -34.08 -24.61
C TRP A 762 -1.31 -33.09 -25.56
N ALA A 763 -0.52 -32.57 -26.50
CA ALA A 763 -0.96 -31.56 -27.45
C ALA A 763 -0.42 -31.83 -28.86
N ASP A 764 -1.18 -31.38 -29.85
CA ASP A 764 -0.93 -31.55 -31.28
C ASP A 764 -1.32 -30.27 -32.03
N ALA A 765 -0.45 -29.85 -32.97
CA ALA A 765 -0.67 -28.69 -33.82
C ALA A 765 -0.44 -29.02 -35.30
N ASN A 766 -1.30 -28.51 -36.18
CA ASN A 766 -1.15 -28.75 -37.62
C ASN A 766 -0.15 -27.81 -38.32
N GLN A 767 0.51 -26.90 -37.60
CA GLN A 767 1.50 -25.95 -38.09
C GLN A 767 2.61 -25.76 -37.06
N ASP A 768 3.84 -25.72 -37.53
CA ASP A 768 5.05 -25.51 -36.71
C ASP A 768 5.17 -24.05 -36.25
N ILE A 769 5.59 -23.85 -35.01
CA ILE A 769 5.85 -22.54 -34.39
C ILE A 769 6.83 -21.67 -35.19
N ASP A 770 7.79 -22.27 -35.89
CA ASP A 770 8.81 -21.56 -36.68
C ASP A 770 8.23 -20.78 -37.86
N ASN A 771 6.98 -21.06 -38.26
CA ASN A 771 6.35 -20.31 -39.35
C ASN A 771 5.89 -18.91 -38.93
N TYR A 772 5.78 -18.62 -37.63
CA TYR A 772 5.15 -17.38 -37.17
C TYR A 772 6.18 -16.34 -36.72
N PRO A 773 6.05 -15.08 -37.19
CA PRO A 773 6.71 -13.97 -36.53
C PRO A 773 6.07 -13.75 -35.15
N LEU A 774 6.82 -13.17 -34.22
CA LEU A 774 6.33 -12.94 -32.86
C LEU A 774 5.67 -11.55 -32.78
N TYR A 775 4.35 -11.50 -32.97
CA TYR A 775 3.62 -10.23 -32.86
C TYR A 775 3.46 -9.78 -31.39
N GLU A 776 3.41 -10.73 -30.47
CA GLU A 776 3.32 -10.53 -29.02
C GLU A 776 4.68 -10.77 -28.38
N GLN A 777 5.34 -9.71 -27.91
CA GLN A 777 6.70 -9.81 -27.35
C GLN A 777 6.73 -10.69 -26.08
N LEU A 778 7.74 -11.57 -26.01
CA LEU A 778 7.98 -12.43 -24.84
C LEU A 778 8.99 -11.83 -23.85
N ASP A 779 9.90 -11.01 -24.36
CA ASP A 779 11.02 -10.43 -23.64
C ASP A 779 10.96 -8.90 -23.76
N ASP A 780 11.47 -8.21 -22.73
CA ASP A 780 11.58 -6.75 -22.73
C ASP A 780 12.65 -6.27 -23.73
N ASP A 781 12.56 -5.01 -24.18
CA ASP A 781 13.48 -4.39 -25.15
C ASP A 781 14.95 -4.55 -24.73
N SER A 782 15.25 -4.51 -23.43
CA SER A 782 16.60 -4.70 -22.87
C SER A 782 17.19 -6.10 -23.13
N VAL A 783 16.36 -7.14 -22.99
CA VAL A 783 16.73 -8.53 -23.23
C VAL A 783 16.89 -8.78 -24.73
N GLU A 784 15.96 -8.29 -25.54
CA GLU A 784 16.06 -8.39 -27.00
C GLU A 784 17.33 -7.68 -27.52
N PHE A 785 17.63 -6.48 -27.01
CA PHE A 785 18.84 -5.72 -27.37
C PHE A 785 20.11 -6.51 -27.04
N PHE A 786 20.16 -7.14 -25.86
CA PHE A 786 21.27 -8.02 -25.49
C PHE A 786 21.37 -9.23 -26.42
N ARG A 787 20.25 -9.90 -26.72
CA ARG A 787 20.24 -11.10 -27.58
C ARG A 787 20.69 -10.84 -29.01
N ARG A 788 20.28 -9.72 -29.62
CA ARG A 788 20.73 -9.31 -30.97
C ARG A 788 22.25 -9.16 -31.07
N ARG A 789 22.91 -8.89 -29.94
CA ARG A 789 24.36 -8.74 -29.80
C ARG A 789 25.06 -9.99 -29.27
N PHE A 790 24.32 -10.95 -28.74
CA PHE A 790 24.88 -12.12 -28.03
C PHE A 790 25.77 -12.99 -28.93
N LEU A 791 25.38 -13.20 -30.18
CA LEU A 791 26.11 -14.06 -31.14
C LEU A 791 27.49 -13.51 -31.55
N SER A 792 27.71 -12.20 -31.39
CA SER A 792 28.89 -11.47 -31.86
C SER A 792 29.77 -10.94 -30.72
N THR A 793 29.17 -10.58 -29.58
CA THR A 793 29.82 -9.78 -28.53
C THR A 793 30.55 -10.63 -27.49
N VAL A 794 30.11 -11.88 -27.28
CA VAL A 794 30.68 -12.71 -26.22
C VAL A 794 31.95 -13.43 -26.71
N GLY A 795 33.07 -12.70 -26.72
CA GLY A 795 34.37 -13.21 -27.13
C GLY A 795 34.89 -14.38 -26.28
N GLY A 796 35.47 -15.39 -26.94
CA GLY A 796 36.44 -16.31 -26.33
C GLY A 796 35.87 -17.52 -25.56
N GLY A 797 35.07 -18.35 -26.22
CA GLY A 797 34.78 -19.73 -25.77
C GLY A 797 33.33 -20.18 -25.80
N TYR A 798 32.40 -19.35 -26.26
CA TYR A 798 30.98 -19.72 -26.32
C TYR A 798 30.66 -20.58 -27.54
N PRO A 799 29.82 -21.63 -27.39
CA PRO A 799 29.57 -22.59 -28.46
C PRO A 799 28.84 -22.02 -29.69
N PHE A 800 28.34 -20.77 -29.63
CA PHE A 800 27.50 -20.16 -30.67
C PHE A 800 28.09 -18.86 -31.25
N ALA A 801 29.30 -18.46 -30.84
CA ALA A 801 29.95 -17.28 -31.39
C ALA A 801 30.19 -17.46 -32.91
N GLY A 802 29.67 -16.53 -33.72
CA GLY A 802 29.78 -16.57 -35.18
C GLY A 802 28.77 -17.50 -35.89
N GLN A 803 27.76 -18.02 -35.18
CA GLN A 803 26.62 -18.66 -35.82
C GLN A 803 25.65 -17.64 -36.42
N ALA A 804 24.88 -18.05 -37.44
CA ALA A 804 23.94 -17.18 -38.15
C ALA A 804 22.63 -16.91 -37.37
N SER A 805 22.32 -17.72 -36.36
CA SER A 805 21.12 -17.59 -35.53
C SER A 805 21.32 -18.21 -34.15
N ILE A 806 20.46 -17.86 -33.19
CA ILE A 806 20.42 -18.48 -31.87
C ILE A 806 19.96 -19.95 -32.03
N PRO A 807 20.64 -20.93 -31.40
CA PRO A 807 20.18 -22.32 -31.43
C PRO A 807 18.80 -22.49 -30.78
N LEU A 808 17.98 -23.40 -31.33
CA LEU A 808 16.61 -23.69 -30.83
C LEU A 808 16.55 -23.94 -29.31
N LYS A 809 17.57 -24.54 -28.71
CA LYS A 809 17.65 -24.82 -27.26
C LYS A 809 17.74 -23.57 -26.38
N PHE A 810 17.98 -22.39 -26.96
CA PHE A 810 18.00 -21.09 -26.28
C PHE A 810 17.07 -20.07 -26.93
N ASP A 811 16.25 -20.51 -27.88
CA ASP A 811 15.18 -19.68 -28.44
C ASP A 811 14.05 -19.55 -27.40
N GLU A 812 13.69 -18.32 -27.10
CA GLU A 812 12.65 -17.94 -26.14
C GLU A 812 11.30 -18.57 -26.43
N ARG A 813 10.95 -18.75 -27.72
CA ARG A 813 9.67 -19.33 -28.12
C ARG A 813 9.59 -20.79 -27.69
N TYR A 814 10.69 -21.53 -27.87
CA TYR A 814 10.80 -22.93 -27.46
C TYR A 814 10.92 -23.07 -25.94
N PHE A 815 11.58 -22.13 -25.26
CA PHE A 815 11.57 -22.11 -23.79
C PHE A 815 10.14 -21.89 -23.25
N ALA A 816 9.41 -20.89 -23.76
CA ALA A 816 8.03 -20.59 -23.38
C ALA A 816 7.07 -21.76 -23.68
N LEU A 817 7.23 -22.41 -24.84
CA LEU A 817 6.50 -23.63 -25.19
C LEU A 817 6.73 -24.74 -24.16
N ARG A 818 8.01 -25.07 -23.89
CA ARG A 818 8.40 -26.12 -22.94
C ARG A 818 7.94 -25.82 -21.52
N ASP A 819 7.97 -24.56 -21.09
CA ASP A 819 7.49 -24.13 -19.77
C ASP A 819 5.96 -24.25 -19.63
N GLY A 820 5.24 -24.20 -20.75
CA GLY A 820 3.81 -24.53 -20.85
C GLY A 820 2.92 -23.33 -21.15
N MET A 821 3.43 -22.30 -21.82
CA MET A 821 2.65 -21.12 -22.20
C MET A 821 1.37 -21.48 -22.98
N GLN A 822 1.42 -22.50 -23.85
CA GLN A 822 0.27 -22.95 -24.62
C GLN A 822 -0.89 -23.52 -23.79
N SER A 823 -0.63 -23.95 -22.55
CA SER A 823 -1.60 -24.60 -21.68
C SER A 823 -2.62 -23.67 -21.02
N TRP A 824 -2.56 -22.37 -21.32
CA TRP A 824 -3.40 -21.35 -20.68
C TRP A 824 -4.26 -20.64 -21.73
N VAL A 825 -5.56 -20.48 -21.44
CA VAL A 825 -6.42 -19.62 -22.27
C VAL A 825 -5.99 -18.15 -22.24
N THR A 826 -5.36 -17.70 -21.15
CA THR A 826 -4.86 -16.32 -21.00
C THR A 826 -3.38 -16.20 -21.35
N ALA A 827 -2.85 -17.08 -22.19
CA ALA A 827 -1.47 -16.97 -22.63
C ALA A 827 -1.25 -15.60 -23.32
N PRO A 828 -0.14 -14.89 -23.00
CA PRO A 828 0.10 -13.57 -23.55
C PRO A 828 0.42 -13.59 -25.05
N SER A 829 1.00 -14.68 -25.55
CA SER A 829 1.28 -14.89 -26.97
C SER A 829 0.53 -16.11 -27.48
N THR A 830 -0.19 -15.93 -28.58
CA THR A 830 -0.89 -17.04 -29.26
C THR A 830 0.06 -17.80 -30.16
N GLU A 831 1.09 -17.15 -30.71
CA GLU A 831 2.11 -17.74 -31.57
C GLU A 831 2.76 -18.98 -30.93
N ILE A 832 2.88 -18.98 -29.60
CA ILE A 832 3.46 -20.08 -28.82
C ILE A 832 2.44 -21.21 -28.64
N ALA A 833 2.34 -22.09 -29.63
CA ALA A 833 1.75 -23.42 -29.50
C ALA A 833 2.30 -24.38 -30.56
N ASP A 834 2.58 -25.61 -30.14
CA ASP A 834 3.06 -26.70 -30.98
C ASP A 834 2.76 -28.06 -30.33
N ASP A 835 3.18 -29.12 -30.98
CA ASP A 835 3.26 -30.47 -30.45
C ASP A 835 4.00 -30.51 -29.11
N LEU A 836 3.37 -31.09 -28.07
CA LEU A 836 4.01 -31.25 -26.76
C LEU A 836 3.40 -32.39 -25.95
N THR A 837 4.23 -33.29 -25.45
CA THR A 837 3.86 -34.28 -24.43
C THR A 837 4.68 -34.02 -23.17
N LYS A 838 4.02 -33.67 -22.05
CA LYS A 838 4.73 -33.29 -20.82
C LYS A 838 4.01 -33.79 -19.57
N LEU A 839 4.78 -34.27 -18.59
CA LEU A 839 4.35 -34.51 -17.22
C LEU A 839 5.12 -33.57 -16.29
N LYS A 840 4.43 -32.57 -15.74
CA LYS A 840 4.95 -31.67 -14.72
C LYS A 840 4.67 -32.26 -13.33
N LEU A 841 5.67 -32.26 -12.46
CA LEU A 841 5.59 -32.78 -11.09
C LEU A 841 6.06 -31.69 -10.11
N GLY A 842 5.28 -31.44 -9.06
CA GLY A 842 5.58 -30.48 -8.02
C GLY A 842 5.42 -31.07 -6.62
N ILE A 843 6.30 -30.67 -5.69
CA ILE A 843 6.23 -31.01 -4.27
C ILE A 843 6.42 -29.71 -3.48
N ARG A 844 5.35 -29.23 -2.85
CA ARG A 844 5.38 -28.04 -1.98
C ARG A 844 5.48 -28.47 -0.53
N GLN A 845 6.52 -28.08 0.20
CA GLN A 845 6.76 -28.55 1.57
C GLN A 845 6.88 -27.38 2.54
N ARG A 846 6.16 -27.47 3.66
CA ARG A 846 6.25 -26.51 4.76
C ARG A 846 6.39 -27.24 6.09
N TRP A 847 7.45 -26.93 6.81
CA TRP A 847 7.61 -27.30 8.21
C TRP A 847 7.24 -26.11 9.09
N GLN A 848 6.28 -26.30 9.98
CA GLN A 848 5.72 -25.29 10.85
C GLN A 848 6.02 -25.61 12.31
N THR A 849 6.32 -24.57 13.10
CA THR A 849 6.53 -24.67 14.54
C THR A 849 5.81 -23.53 15.27
N LYS A 850 5.82 -23.53 16.60
CA LYS A 850 5.28 -22.43 17.40
C LYS A 850 6.41 -21.53 17.93
N ARG A 851 6.22 -20.21 17.85
CA ARG A 851 7.12 -19.20 18.43
C ARG A 851 6.33 -18.08 19.08
N GLY A 852 6.88 -17.48 20.13
CA GLY A 852 6.26 -16.36 20.84
C GLY A 852 6.50 -16.46 22.34
N LEU A 853 5.84 -15.58 23.10
CA LEU A 853 5.83 -15.71 24.56
C LEU A 853 5.00 -16.93 24.97
N PRO A 854 5.32 -17.61 26.08
CA PRO A 854 4.49 -18.69 26.59
C PRO A 854 3.02 -18.26 26.73
N GLY A 855 2.11 -19.02 26.13
CA GLY A 855 0.67 -18.69 26.09
C GLY A 855 0.24 -17.70 25.00
N GLN A 856 1.18 -17.13 24.23
CA GLN A 856 0.94 -16.27 23.06
C GLN A 856 1.75 -16.75 21.85
N GLU A 857 1.94 -18.06 21.75
CA GLU A 857 2.74 -18.67 20.69
C GLU A 857 1.93 -18.74 19.40
N ARG A 858 2.53 -18.30 18.30
CA ARG A 858 1.94 -18.35 16.96
C ARG A 858 2.61 -19.41 16.11
N ILE A 859 1.85 -20.01 15.20
CA ILE A 859 2.41 -20.90 14.17
C ILE A 859 3.22 -20.07 13.19
N VAL A 860 4.45 -20.51 12.92
CA VAL A 860 5.34 -19.91 11.92
C VAL A 860 5.87 -20.99 11.00
N ASP A 861 6.13 -20.63 9.75
CA ASP A 861 6.91 -21.46 8.84
C ASP A 861 8.38 -21.45 9.32
N TRP A 862 8.89 -22.62 9.66
CA TRP A 862 10.29 -22.83 10.05
C TRP A 862 11.15 -23.07 8.82
N VAL A 863 10.70 -23.98 7.94
CA VAL A 863 11.35 -24.29 6.66
C VAL A 863 10.29 -24.37 5.58
N THR A 864 10.57 -23.80 4.41
CA THR A 864 9.81 -24.02 3.17
C THR A 864 10.74 -24.61 2.12
N LEU A 865 10.27 -25.63 1.40
CA LEU A 865 10.98 -26.22 0.27
C LEU A 865 9.96 -26.59 -0.81
N ASP A 866 10.03 -25.87 -1.91
CA ASP A 866 9.25 -26.16 -3.10
C ASP A 866 10.20 -26.74 -4.16
N VAL A 867 9.81 -27.86 -4.76
CA VAL A 867 10.58 -28.52 -5.83
C VAL A 867 9.64 -28.84 -6.96
N GLU A 868 10.07 -28.57 -8.18
CA GLU A 868 9.28 -28.81 -9.38
C GLU A 868 10.19 -29.27 -10.53
N GLY A 869 9.63 -30.06 -11.44
CA GLY A 869 10.34 -30.52 -12.63
C GLY A 869 9.41 -31.06 -13.69
N SER A 870 9.91 -31.16 -14.92
CA SER A 870 9.17 -31.69 -16.06
C SER A 870 9.82 -32.95 -16.61
N TYR A 871 8.98 -33.94 -16.90
CA TYR A 871 9.31 -35.15 -17.66
C TYR A 871 8.69 -35.07 -19.05
N PHE A 872 9.48 -35.35 -20.07
CA PHE A 872 9.11 -35.27 -21.48
C PHE A 872 9.20 -36.67 -22.11
N PRO A 873 8.07 -37.39 -22.26
CA PRO A 873 8.05 -38.71 -22.88
C PRO A 873 8.66 -38.74 -24.28
N ASP A 874 8.40 -37.70 -25.09
CA ASP A 874 8.93 -37.54 -26.43
C ASP A 874 10.17 -36.63 -26.45
N ALA A 875 11.17 -36.98 -25.63
CA ALA A 875 12.36 -36.16 -25.34
C ALA A 875 13.10 -35.57 -26.56
N ASN A 876 13.17 -36.30 -27.69
CA ASN A 876 13.86 -35.83 -28.90
C ASN A 876 13.14 -34.64 -29.57
N ARG A 877 11.80 -34.61 -29.50
CA ARG A 877 10.98 -33.51 -30.04
C ARG A 877 10.90 -32.38 -29.00
N ASP A 878 10.60 -32.73 -27.75
CA ASP A 878 10.11 -31.75 -26.78
C ASP A 878 11.20 -31.18 -25.86
N ASN A 879 12.35 -31.85 -25.73
CA ASN A 879 13.35 -31.49 -24.73
C ASN A 879 14.79 -31.84 -25.16
N PHE A 880 15.07 -31.67 -26.46
CA PHE A 880 16.43 -31.77 -27.02
C PHE A 880 17.17 -33.06 -26.68
N GLY A 881 16.43 -34.18 -26.62
CA GLY A 881 16.94 -35.52 -26.35
C GLY A 881 17.12 -35.87 -24.86
N GLN A 882 16.68 -35.00 -23.93
CA GLN A 882 16.66 -35.31 -22.50
C GLN A 882 15.24 -35.59 -22.00
N GLU A 883 15.07 -36.60 -21.17
CA GLU A 883 13.75 -36.95 -20.63
C GLU A 883 13.30 -36.02 -19.51
N PHE A 884 14.23 -35.37 -18.82
CA PHE A 884 13.94 -34.48 -17.70
C PHE A 884 14.51 -33.08 -17.96
N GLY A 885 13.83 -32.05 -17.50
CA GLY A 885 14.24 -30.65 -17.66
C GLY A 885 13.39 -29.70 -16.82
N LEU A 886 13.66 -28.40 -16.92
CA LEU A 886 12.95 -27.35 -16.19
C LEU A 886 12.88 -27.64 -14.67
N LEU A 887 13.95 -28.21 -14.11
CA LEU A 887 14.01 -28.50 -12.69
C LEU A 887 14.19 -27.20 -11.93
N ASN A 888 13.37 -26.94 -10.93
CA ASN A 888 13.53 -25.77 -10.08
C ASN A 888 13.25 -26.10 -8.62
N TYR A 889 13.87 -25.31 -7.72
CA TYR A 889 13.55 -25.35 -6.30
C TYR A 889 13.64 -23.96 -5.68
N ASP A 890 12.82 -23.73 -4.64
CA ASP A 890 12.90 -22.58 -3.73
C ASP A 890 12.96 -23.12 -2.30
N PHE A 891 13.98 -22.68 -1.56
CA PHE A 891 14.25 -23.10 -0.19
C PHE A 891 14.41 -21.89 0.72
N ARG A 892 13.71 -21.89 1.86
CA ARG A 892 13.86 -20.89 2.91
C ARG A 892 13.89 -21.56 4.26
N TRP A 893 14.84 -21.18 5.09
CA TRP A 893 14.93 -21.61 6.48
C TRP A 893 14.97 -20.39 7.40
N HIS A 894 13.88 -20.20 8.13
CA HIS A 894 13.75 -19.19 9.17
C HIS A 894 14.39 -19.70 10.46
N VAL A 895 15.73 -19.70 10.52
CA VAL A 895 16.54 -20.17 11.67
C VAL A 895 16.04 -19.55 12.99
N GLY A 896 15.67 -18.26 12.95
CA GLY A 896 15.03 -17.56 14.06
C GLY A 896 14.26 -16.34 13.56
N ASP A 897 13.86 -15.45 14.45
CA ASP A 897 13.04 -14.27 14.09
C ASP A 897 13.84 -13.17 13.37
N ARG A 898 15.17 -13.32 13.31
CA ARG A 898 16.09 -12.33 12.74
C ARG A 898 16.96 -12.86 11.62
N VAL A 899 17.09 -14.17 11.47
CA VAL A 899 18.03 -14.81 10.53
C VAL A 899 17.25 -15.77 9.65
N THR A 900 17.39 -15.58 8.33
CA THR A 900 16.83 -16.49 7.32
C THR A 900 17.95 -16.90 6.37
N LEU A 901 18.05 -18.20 6.12
CA LEU A 901 18.84 -18.74 5.02
C LEU A 901 17.91 -18.99 3.84
N LEU A 902 18.36 -18.65 2.63
CA LEU A 902 17.59 -18.79 1.41
C LEU A 902 18.45 -19.44 0.33
N SER A 903 17.84 -20.21 -0.53
CA SER A 903 18.47 -20.80 -1.71
C SER A 903 17.41 -21.05 -2.77
N ASP A 904 17.73 -20.77 -4.01
CA ASP A 904 16.92 -21.14 -5.15
C ASP A 904 17.80 -21.74 -6.24
N GLY A 905 17.20 -22.49 -7.16
CA GLY A 905 17.92 -23.00 -8.31
C GLY A 905 16.98 -23.38 -9.44
N PHE A 906 17.55 -23.35 -10.64
CA PHE A 906 16.92 -23.79 -11.88
C PHE A 906 17.93 -24.63 -12.66
N ALA A 907 17.49 -25.67 -13.36
CA ALA A 907 18.34 -26.48 -14.20
C ALA A 907 17.58 -27.08 -15.38
N ASP A 908 18.04 -26.76 -16.58
CA ASP A 908 17.81 -27.56 -17.77
C ASP A 908 18.94 -28.58 -17.95
N LEU A 909 18.58 -29.84 -18.20
CA LEU A 909 19.52 -30.97 -18.13
C LEU A 909 20.17 -31.36 -19.46
N PHE A 910 19.80 -30.72 -20.57
CA PHE A 910 20.49 -30.90 -21.84
C PHE A 910 21.88 -30.25 -21.80
N GLY A 911 22.80 -30.67 -22.67
CA GLY A 911 24.25 -30.47 -22.50
C GLY A 911 24.71 -29.08 -22.01
N ASP A 912 24.30 -28.02 -22.70
CA ASP A 912 24.62 -26.61 -22.34
C ASP A 912 23.43 -25.87 -21.71
N GLY A 913 22.49 -26.60 -21.10
CA GLY A 913 21.30 -26.03 -20.48
C GLY A 913 21.62 -25.04 -19.37
N LEU A 914 20.75 -24.04 -19.21
CA LEU A 914 20.88 -23.04 -18.15
C LEU A 914 20.74 -23.73 -16.80
N ARG A 915 21.71 -23.48 -15.93
CA ARG A 915 21.75 -23.96 -14.54
C ARG A 915 22.05 -22.78 -13.65
N THR A 916 21.13 -22.43 -12.77
CA THR A 916 21.31 -21.38 -11.78
C THR A 916 21.23 -21.97 -10.39
N PHE A 917 22.05 -21.44 -9.50
CA PHE A 917 22.05 -21.80 -8.10
C PHE A 917 22.33 -20.55 -7.27
N SER A 918 21.50 -20.31 -6.26
CA SER A 918 21.69 -19.23 -5.31
C SER A 918 21.75 -19.78 -3.89
N LEU A 919 22.57 -19.17 -3.05
CA LEU A 919 22.62 -19.43 -1.62
C LEU A 919 22.86 -18.12 -0.90
N GLY A 920 22.01 -17.75 0.05
CA GLY A 920 22.17 -16.52 0.81
C GLY A 920 21.71 -16.63 2.25
N GLY A 921 22.18 -15.69 3.06
CA GLY A 921 21.75 -15.47 4.42
C GLY A 921 21.44 -14.01 4.64
N ILE A 922 20.28 -13.73 5.22
CA ILE A 922 19.88 -12.40 5.67
C ILE A 922 19.72 -12.40 7.19
N ALA A 923 20.29 -11.37 7.82
CA ALA A 923 20.08 -11.10 9.23
C ALA A 923 19.62 -9.65 9.44
N THR A 924 18.46 -9.47 10.07
CA THR A 924 17.84 -8.16 10.27
C THR A 924 17.55 -7.93 11.74
N ARG A 925 17.98 -6.77 12.25
CA ARG A 925 17.61 -6.27 13.58
C ARG A 925 16.95 -4.90 13.41
N PRO A 926 15.63 -4.79 13.60
CA PRO A 926 14.91 -3.53 13.48
C PRO A 926 15.59 -2.42 14.30
N SER A 927 15.63 -1.19 13.75
CA SER A 927 16.32 0.01 14.28
C SER A 927 17.86 -0.04 14.39
N LYS A 928 18.49 -1.21 14.17
CA LYS A 928 19.95 -1.38 14.32
C LYS A 928 20.66 -1.68 13.01
N GLY A 929 20.10 -2.50 12.14
CA GLY A 929 20.76 -2.83 10.89
C GLY A 929 20.25 -4.09 10.20
N SER A 930 20.75 -4.29 8.99
CA SER A 930 20.56 -5.47 8.17
C SER A 930 21.90 -5.90 7.57
N VAL A 931 22.10 -7.19 7.42
CA VAL A 931 23.24 -7.76 6.70
C VAL A 931 22.73 -8.87 5.79
N TYR A 932 23.24 -8.90 4.57
CA TYR A 932 23.02 -9.96 3.60
C TYR A 932 24.36 -10.41 3.03
N LEU A 933 24.50 -11.72 2.88
CA LEU A 933 25.59 -12.35 2.16
C LEU A 933 24.98 -13.43 1.27
N GLY A 934 25.28 -13.38 -0.01
CA GLY A 934 24.76 -14.30 -1.01
C GLY A 934 25.83 -14.73 -2.00
N PHE A 935 25.66 -15.92 -2.54
CA PHE A 935 26.39 -16.50 -3.65
C PHE A 935 25.39 -16.87 -4.73
N ARG A 936 25.67 -16.51 -5.98
CA ARG A 936 24.88 -16.87 -7.15
C ARG A 936 25.81 -17.44 -8.22
N SER A 937 25.49 -18.63 -8.69
CA SER A 937 26.13 -19.29 -9.83
C SER A 937 25.13 -19.34 -10.99
N ILE A 938 25.59 -19.00 -12.17
CA ILE A 938 24.88 -19.18 -13.44
C ILE A 938 25.85 -19.93 -14.35
N GLU A 939 25.41 -21.05 -14.90
CA GLU A 939 26.17 -21.97 -15.74
C GLU A 939 25.32 -22.35 -16.96
N GLY A 940 25.93 -22.62 -18.12
CA GLY A 940 25.23 -22.90 -19.37
C GLY A 940 25.76 -22.00 -20.49
N PRO A 941 24.92 -21.24 -21.22
CA PRO A 941 25.35 -20.32 -22.27
C PRO A 941 26.16 -19.13 -21.76
N VAL A 942 26.16 -18.88 -20.45
CA VAL A 942 27.01 -17.91 -19.76
C VAL A 942 27.46 -18.58 -18.45
N SER A 943 28.71 -18.35 -18.02
CA SER A 943 29.22 -18.83 -16.73
C SER A 943 29.66 -17.64 -15.87
N THR A 944 29.03 -17.46 -14.71
CA THR A 944 29.36 -16.42 -13.73
C THR A 944 29.11 -16.92 -12.32
N ASN A 945 29.97 -16.52 -11.38
CA ASN A 945 29.93 -16.98 -9.99
C ASN A 945 30.10 -15.77 -9.06
N ILE A 946 28.99 -15.16 -8.67
CA ILE A 946 28.96 -13.86 -7.99
C ILE A 946 28.73 -14.05 -6.49
N VAL A 947 29.61 -13.49 -5.66
CA VAL A 947 29.33 -13.23 -4.25
C VAL A 947 28.87 -11.80 -4.09
N SER A 948 27.71 -11.62 -3.47
CA SER A 948 27.13 -10.33 -3.13
C SER A 948 27.00 -10.19 -1.62
N ALA A 949 27.43 -9.06 -1.07
CA ALA A 949 27.26 -8.71 0.33
C ALA A 949 26.67 -7.31 0.44
N SER A 950 25.76 -7.11 1.38
CA SER A 950 25.28 -5.77 1.74
C SER A 950 25.16 -5.63 3.25
N LEU A 951 25.53 -4.47 3.76
CA LEU A 951 25.53 -4.12 5.17
C LEU A 951 24.90 -2.75 5.34
N SER A 952 23.92 -2.64 6.23
CA SER A 952 23.49 -1.37 6.81
C SER A 952 23.53 -1.50 8.32
N TYR A 953 24.26 -0.63 8.99
CA TYR A 953 24.43 -0.73 10.44
C TYR A 953 24.50 0.64 11.10
N ARG A 954 23.66 0.83 12.12
CA ARG A 954 23.66 2.02 12.97
C ARG A 954 24.77 1.91 14.02
N LEU A 955 25.93 2.47 13.71
CA LEU A 955 27.11 2.50 14.57
C LEU A 955 26.85 3.21 15.91
N SER A 956 26.05 4.29 15.87
CA SER A 956 25.62 5.06 17.05
C SER A 956 24.30 5.75 16.76
N GLU A 957 23.74 6.48 17.72
CA GLU A 957 22.60 7.38 17.51
C GLU A 957 22.83 8.38 16.37
N LYS A 958 24.10 8.65 16.07
CA LYS A 958 24.59 9.73 15.23
C LYS A 958 25.15 9.29 13.86
N TRP A 959 25.38 8.00 13.64
CA TRP A 959 26.09 7.52 12.46
C TRP A 959 25.52 6.19 11.95
N ILE A 960 25.27 6.12 10.65
CA ILE A 960 24.92 4.90 9.91
C ILE A 960 26.05 4.61 8.92
N LEU A 961 26.43 3.34 8.88
CA LEU A 961 27.34 2.78 7.88
C LEU A 961 26.54 1.98 6.87
N THR A 962 26.79 2.20 5.59
CA THR A 962 26.28 1.39 4.49
C THR A 962 27.45 0.86 3.67
N GLY A 963 27.39 -0.41 3.29
CA GLY A 963 28.35 -1.02 2.40
C GLY A 963 27.69 -2.06 1.52
N GLY A 964 28.17 -2.20 0.29
CA GLY A 964 27.73 -3.21 -0.65
C GLY A 964 28.92 -3.67 -1.49
N SER A 965 29.02 -4.96 -1.74
CA SER A 965 30.10 -5.57 -2.49
C SER A 965 29.54 -6.65 -3.39
N ALA A 966 29.92 -6.65 -4.67
CA ALA A 966 29.63 -7.71 -5.61
C ALA A 966 30.92 -8.06 -6.35
N VAL A 967 31.32 -9.33 -6.24
CA VAL A 967 32.54 -9.86 -6.87
C VAL A 967 32.19 -11.14 -7.60
N ASP A 968 32.49 -11.18 -8.89
CA ASP A 968 32.39 -12.35 -9.74
C ASP A 968 33.74 -13.09 -9.75
N PHE A 969 33.75 -14.35 -9.31
CA PHE A 969 34.92 -15.23 -9.29
C PHE A 969 35.24 -15.84 -10.66
N SER A 970 34.49 -15.49 -11.70
CA SER A 970 34.79 -15.81 -13.11
C SER A 970 35.73 -14.77 -13.75
N LYS A 971 35.66 -14.58 -15.07
CA LYS A 971 36.53 -13.64 -15.81
C LYS A 971 36.27 -12.17 -15.47
N THR A 972 35.08 -11.83 -14.97
CA THR A 972 34.65 -10.43 -14.73
C THR A 972 35.36 -9.79 -13.53
N GLY A 973 35.65 -10.55 -12.47
CA GLY A 973 36.33 -10.04 -11.28
C GLY A 973 35.43 -9.15 -10.41
N ASN A 974 35.98 -8.04 -9.90
CA ASN A 974 35.19 -7.08 -9.12
C ASN A 974 34.06 -6.51 -9.99
N VAL A 975 32.81 -6.48 -9.50
CA VAL A 975 31.68 -5.93 -10.26
C VAL A 975 31.34 -4.55 -9.73
N ARG A 976 30.94 -4.47 -8.45
CA ARG A 976 30.50 -3.23 -7.81
C ARG A 976 30.87 -3.20 -6.34
N GLN A 977 31.45 -2.08 -5.91
CA GLN A 977 31.73 -1.77 -4.51
C GLN A 977 31.06 -0.45 -4.17
N THR A 978 30.34 -0.43 -3.06
CA THR A 978 29.72 0.79 -2.53
C THR A 978 30.03 0.89 -1.06
N PHE A 979 30.38 2.08 -0.62
CA PHE A 979 30.58 2.40 0.78
C PHE A 979 30.01 3.76 1.04
N GLY A 980 29.30 3.92 2.14
CA GLY A 980 28.71 5.19 2.51
C GLY A 980 28.60 5.34 4.00
N VAL A 981 28.73 6.57 4.45
CA VAL A 981 28.54 6.96 5.85
C VAL A 981 27.54 8.08 5.89
N THR A 982 26.49 7.89 6.68
CA THR A 982 25.48 8.93 6.92
C THR A 982 25.58 9.44 8.34
N ARG A 983 25.82 10.74 8.49
CA ARG A 983 25.70 11.46 9.75
C ARG A 983 24.23 11.81 9.98
N ILE A 984 23.67 11.33 11.08
CA ILE A 984 22.36 11.74 11.59
C ILE A 984 22.52 13.02 12.41
N GLY A 985 22.44 14.18 11.76
CA GLY A 985 22.36 15.46 12.45
C GLY A 985 20.96 15.75 12.97
N GLU A 986 20.83 16.69 13.90
CA GLU A 986 19.53 17.10 14.46
C GLU A 986 18.58 17.62 13.36
N SER A 987 19.05 18.54 12.50
CA SER A 987 18.25 19.12 11.42
C SER A 987 18.47 18.49 10.03
N THR A 988 19.58 17.79 9.81
CA THR A 988 20.01 17.34 8.48
C THR A 988 20.68 15.97 8.51
N LEU A 989 20.45 15.17 7.49
CA LEU A 989 21.22 13.97 7.17
C LEU A 989 22.31 14.36 6.18
N ILE A 990 23.55 13.96 6.47
CA ILE A 990 24.68 14.19 5.58
C ILE A 990 25.23 12.83 5.19
N HIS A 991 25.13 12.48 3.91
CA HIS A 991 25.64 11.25 3.36
C HIS A 991 26.88 11.52 2.51
N VAL A 992 27.95 10.76 2.79
CA VAL A 992 29.14 10.70 1.96
C VAL A 992 29.28 9.26 1.50
N GLY A 993 29.26 9.05 0.19
CA GLY A 993 29.38 7.75 -0.44
C GLY A 993 30.50 7.69 -1.47
N MET A 994 31.03 6.49 -1.67
CA MET A 994 31.90 6.14 -2.78
C MET A 994 31.34 4.89 -3.46
N ASN A 995 31.39 4.87 -4.79
CA ASN A 995 31.03 3.73 -5.61
C ASN A 995 32.15 3.44 -6.61
N VAL A 996 32.48 2.17 -6.76
CA VAL A 996 33.41 1.66 -7.78
C VAL A 996 32.65 0.60 -8.54
N ASP A 997 32.39 0.84 -9.82
CA ASP A 997 31.76 -0.08 -10.74
C ASP A 997 32.79 -0.43 -11.82
N GLU A 998 33.45 -1.57 -11.67
CA GLU A 998 34.49 -1.98 -12.60
C GLU A 998 33.90 -2.40 -13.95
N SER A 999 32.64 -2.87 -13.97
CA SER A 999 31.96 -3.29 -15.20
C SER A 999 31.80 -2.12 -16.17
N ARG A 1000 31.57 -0.92 -15.63
CA ARG A 1000 31.53 0.36 -16.35
C ARG A 1000 32.85 1.14 -16.30
N GLY A 1001 33.85 0.68 -15.54
CA GLY A 1001 35.06 1.46 -15.28
C GLY A 1001 34.74 2.82 -14.62
N ASN A 1002 33.71 2.85 -13.79
CA ASN A 1002 33.19 4.06 -13.16
C ASN A 1002 33.62 4.14 -11.70
N VAL A 1003 34.28 5.24 -11.31
CA VAL A 1003 34.54 5.56 -9.91
C VAL A 1003 33.82 6.85 -9.58
N GLY A 1004 32.91 6.78 -8.62
CA GLY A 1004 32.09 7.90 -8.19
C GLY A 1004 32.21 8.19 -6.71
N ALA A 1005 32.01 9.46 -6.38
CA ALA A 1005 31.78 9.94 -5.04
C ALA A 1005 30.43 10.67 -5.00
N THR A 1006 29.67 10.43 -3.94
CA THR A 1006 28.38 11.08 -3.71
C THR A 1006 28.42 11.88 -2.43
N PHE A 1007 27.90 13.09 -2.49
CA PHE A 1007 27.72 13.96 -1.34
C PHE A 1007 26.28 14.45 -1.34
N GLN A 1008 25.52 14.06 -0.34
CA GLN A 1008 24.10 14.41 -0.23
C GLN A 1008 23.83 15.04 1.12
N ILE A 1009 23.08 16.14 1.12
CA ILE A 1009 22.55 16.79 2.31
C ILE A 1009 21.04 16.76 2.19
N GLU A 1010 20.37 16.16 3.16
CA GLU A 1010 18.91 16.06 3.20
C GLU A 1010 18.37 16.68 4.50
N PRO A 1011 17.57 17.74 4.43
CA PRO A 1011 16.92 18.29 5.61
C PRO A 1011 15.87 17.32 6.19
N ARG A 1012 15.87 17.13 7.52
CA ARG A 1012 14.98 16.18 8.22
C ARG A 1012 13.56 16.70 8.44
N PHE A 1013 13.24 17.91 7.97
CA PHE A 1013 11.93 18.54 8.07
C PHE A 1013 11.06 18.39 6.81
N LEU A 1014 11.58 17.73 5.76
CA LEU A 1014 10.80 17.42 4.56
C LEU A 1014 9.82 16.28 4.87
N SER A 1015 8.59 16.38 4.36
CA SER A 1015 7.52 15.40 4.60
C SER A 1015 7.77 14.03 3.96
N SER A 1016 8.70 13.96 3.01
CA SER A 1016 9.20 12.72 2.44
C SER A 1016 10.72 12.69 2.52
N SER A 1017 11.28 11.72 3.25
CA SER A 1017 12.73 11.57 3.37
C SER A 1017 13.22 10.39 2.52
N ARG A 1018 14.11 10.67 1.54
CA ARG A 1018 14.79 9.63 0.73
C ARG A 1018 15.83 8.88 1.58
N LEU A 1019 16.43 9.56 2.56
CA LEU A 1019 17.34 8.99 3.56
C LEU A 1019 16.63 8.58 4.87
N GLY A 1020 15.30 8.63 4.94
CA GLY A 1020 14.53 8.27 6.15
C GLY A 1020 14.57 6.78 6.46
N TYR A 1021 14.89 5.98 5.44
CA TYR A 1021 15.19 4.56 5.53
C TYR A 1021 16.48 4.26 4.77
N ILE A 1022 17.58 4.00 5.49
CA ILE A 1022 18.87 3.67 4.88
C ILE A 1022 19.15 2.18 5.09
N GLY A 1023 19.06 1.39 4.02
CA GLY A 1023 19.34 -0.05 4.05
C GLY A 1023 18.52 -0.81 5.11
N GLY A 1024 17.23 -0.48 5.24
CA GLY A 1024 16.32 -1.08 6.21
C GLY A 1024 16.43 -0.52 7.65
N VAL A 1025 17.25 0.51 7.88
CA VAL A 1025 17.29 1.24 9.16
C VAL A 1025 16.44 2.50 9.04
N GLN A 1026 15.33 2.53 9.80
CA GLN A 1026 14.53 3.74 9.96
C GLN A 1026 15.32 4.78 10.78
N ILE A 1027 15.46 5.97 10.22
CA ILE A 1027 15.92 7.14 10.96
C ILE A 1027 14.66 7.79 11.54
N PRO A 1028 14.56 7.90 12.87
CA PRO A 1028 13.41 8.58 13.48
C PRO A 1028 13.37 10.04 13.01
N PRO A 1029 12.24 10.72 13.10
CA PRO A 1029 12.17 12.15 12.89
C PRO A 1029 12.98 12.94 13.93
N ALA A 1030 13.32 14.18 13.61
CA ALA A 1030 14.04 15.05 14.53
C ALA A 1030 13.21 15.27 15.81
N GLY A 1031 13.79 15.02 16.97
CA GLY A 1031 13.10 15.19 18.25
C GLY A 1031 12.31 13.99 18.78
N ALA A 1032 12.19 12.87 18.04
CA ALA A 1032 11.41 11.69 18.45
C ALA A 1032 11.81 11.09 19.81
N TYR A 1033 13.08 11.25 20.20
CA TYR A 1033 13.64 10.74 21.44
C TYR A 1033 14.21 11.85 22.35
N GLY A 1034 13.89 13.13 22.10
CA GLY A 1034 14.35 14.27 22.91
C GLY A 1034 15.18 15.31 22.14
N LEU A 1035 16.26 15.83 22.72
CA LEU A 1035 17.11 16.88 22.13
C LEU A 1035 18.01 16.42 20.96
N GLU A 1036 17.77 15.23 20.40
CA GLU A 1036 18.65 14.54 19.44
C GLU A 1036 18.94 15.29 18.13
#